data_AF-A0A9W6ZDU8-F1
#
_entry.id   AF-A0A9W6ZDU8-F1
#
_cell.length_a   1.000
_cell.length_b   1.000
_cell.length_c   1.000
_cell.angle_alpha   90.00
_cell.angle_beta   90.00
_cell.angle_gamma   90.00
#
_symmetry.space_group_name_H-M   'P 1'
#
loop_
_entity.id
_entity.type
_entity.pdbx_description
1 polymer ?
#
loop_
_entity_poly.entity_id
_entity_poly.type
_entity_poly.pdbx_seq_one_letter_code
_entity_poly.pdbx_strand_id
1 'polypeptide(L)'
;MSRPEIASWYVENAIRGKEPPVILGRTREDRNAYVKFEKSFSSLPLTSKFSTIISLLALADSLFYLVTSTVLQLPPPPFRLAPYIRVVLLSLLPTIFNSLKSSFSILPSFFDVLVLLVSFYLFYGWLLAMLLDDVDSHLPRCLSTSPDPSSCPRANDGFSSLTAALYTMATVATDADVPDLQLPSYSHSRPMGLAWLVFYVVGNFFLLNLVLAQVYFCYKENLTEFVLEFFRNRARGLKAAYEVLTESNKVPGVTRSQMEHLVKNINESEVIQEIPIAHVDYLFHSLDSDRSGFIDLKEFYHLCEIMQNSYTVTRTSSWLMRTFPGVSSTLRLDRLRAYVLDESGSGLQGLVTTVLLLNSGCILLESIQDLYDVHIADEDVWGWVEFGFSIVYAGELGVKLATIPFTKYWMNTANRFDLFVTVILLAVSVVWATPHIYVPQEALRYFTILRLLRLLELVKQTKRFSFISTCLANIAKGSTPVMLSVFAATAIFAILGSHIYGGLVYGTNPDLQESEYFKSNLDVLNFNDFSMSLMTLLAVIVSGGPITNLIEGHGIVGWGGEQVAATFFFTFYYLVLLVLFNVFIAFIIEGIIIGFSSQKLEEKEGREVLGGIEEGTAASVDAGSIPVEVGFEVIPNKAKGSDLLYKSMFASELKEILVIK
;
A
#
# COMPACT_ATOMS: atom_id res chain seq x y z
N MET A 1 -36.45 7.02 -19.76
CA MET A 1 -36.74 8.35 -19.16
C MET A 1 -35.53 9.23 -19.32
N SER A 2 -35.73 10.51 -19.64
CA SER A 2 -34.66 11.48 -19.61
C SER A 2 -34.21 11.76 -18.17
N ARG A 3 -32.92 12.06 -17.91
CA ARG A 3 -32.36 12.31 -16.56
C ARG A 3 -33.20 13.28 -15.69
N PRO A 4 -33.85 14.33 -16.22
CA PRO A 4 -34.69 15.22 -15.42
C PRO A 4 -36.01 14.59 -14.94
N GLU A 5 -36.59 13.67 -15.72
CA GLU A 5 -37.87 13.02 -15.38
C GLU A 5 -37.71 11.97 -14.28
N ILE A 6 -36.54 11.33 -14.18
CA ILE A 6 -36.21 10.37 -13.11
C ILE A 6 -36.05 11.10 -11.77
N ALA A 7 -35.42 12.28 -11.78
CA ALA A 7 -35.25 13.11 -10.59
C ALA A 7 -36.61 13.62 -10.07
N SER A 8 -37.49 14.06 -10.96
CA SER A 8 -38.87 14.47 -10.61
C SER A 8 -39.66 13.32 -9.96
N TRP A 9 -39.56 12.11 -10.53
CA TRP A 9 -40.23 10.92 -9.99
C TRP A 9 -39.74 10.53 -8.58
N TYR A 10 -38.44 10.63 -8.32
CA TYR A 10 -37.87 10.34 -6.99
C TYR A 10 -38.29 11.36 -5.94
N VAL A 11 -38.35 12.64 -6.31
CA VAL A 11 -38.78 13.73 -5.42
C VAL A 11 -40.26 13.58 -5.03
N GLU A 12 -41.12 13.20 -5.98
CA GLU A 12 -42.57 13.10 -5.72
C GLU A 12 -42.97 11.82 -4.95
N ASN A 13 -42.19 10.73 -5.07
CA ASN A 13 -42.50 9.44 -4.43
C ASN A 13 -41.74 9.18 -3.12
N ALA A 14 -40.59 9.84 -2.87
CA ALA A 14 -39.89 9.76 -1.58
C ALA A 14 -40.70 10.41 -0.43
N ILE A 15 -41.48 11.46 -0.73
CA ILE A 15 -42.38 12.11 0.23
C ILE A 15 -43.56 11.19 0.61
N ARG A 16 -43.91 10.22 -0.24
CA ARG A 16 -45.04 9.29 -0.04
C ARG A 16 -44.65 7.91 0.47
N GLY A 17 -43.37 7.70 0.82
CA GLY A 17 -42.89 6.44 1.41
C GLY A 17 -42.98 5.22 0.48
N LYS A 18 -43.00 5.41 -0.84
CA LYS A 18 -42.97 4.30 -1.82
C LYS A 18 -41.54 4.04 -2.30
N GLU A 19 -41.12 2.78 -2.25
CA GLU A 19 -39.81 2.35 -2.77
C GLU A 19 -39.71 2.54 -4.30
N PRO A 20 -38.52 2.89 -4.82
CA PRO A 20 -38.32 3.15 -6.25
C PRO A 20 -38.42 1.88 -7.12
N PRO A 21 -38.76 2.00 -8.44
CA PRO A 21 -38.80 0.87 -9.34
C PRO A 21 -37.36 0.53 -9.76
N VAL A 22 -37.08 -0.76 -9.73
CA VAL A 22 -35.77 -1.34 -10.06
C VAL A 22 -35.41 -1.02 -11.52
N ILE A 23 -34.39 -0.20 -11.73
CA ILE A 23 -33.73 -0.08 -13.04
C ILE A 23 -32.65 -1.17 -13.09
N LEU A 24 -32.83 -2.06 -14.06
CA LEU A 24 -32.11 -3.31 -14.35
C LEU A 24 -30.59 -3.31 -14.05
N GLY A 25 -30.18 -4.34 -13.30
CA GLY A 25 -28.77 -4.75 -13.17
C GLY A 25 -28.52 -5.89 -12.18
N ARG A 26 -29.28 -5.99 -11.08
CA ARG A 26 -29.22 -7.11 -10.13
C ARG A 26 -30.62 -7.46 -9.64
N THR A 27 -30.97 -8.75 -9.67
CA THR A 27 -32.30 -9.22 -9.28
C THR A 27 -32.49 -9.08 -7.77
N ARG A 28 -33.75 -9.03 -7.30
CA ARG A 28 -34.07 -9.07 -5.86
C ARG A 28 -33.53 -10.35 -5.19
N GLU A 29 -33.34 -11.40 -5.98
CA GLU A 29 -32.72 -12.66 -5.55
C GLU A 29 -31.21 -12.50 -5.33
N ASP A 30 -30.48 -11.77 -6.18
CA ASP A 30 -29.04 -11.49 -5.98
C ASP A 30 -28.78 -10.64 -4.74
N ARG A 31 -29.63 -9.64 -4.49
CA ARG A 31 -29.53 -8.80 -3.29
C ARG A 31 -29.86 -9.59 -2.02
N ASN A 32 -30.86 -10.47 -2.08
CA ASN A 32 -31.17 -11.39 -0.98
C ASN A 32 -30.09 -12.48 -0.80
N ALA A 33 -29.45 -12.95 -1.88
CA ALA A 33 -28.33 -13.87 -1.83
C ALA A 33 -27.10 -13.19 -1.21
N TYR A 34 -26.82 -11.94 -1.57
CA TYR A 34 -25.76 -11.12 -0.98
C TYR A 34 -26.03 -10.83 0.51
N VAL A 35 -27.26 -10.47 0.88
CA VAL A 35 -27.64 -10.23 2.29
C VAL A 35 -27.68 -11.54 3.11
N LYS A 36 -28.03 -12.68 2.48
CA LYS A 36 -28.02 -14.01 3.11
C LYS A 36 -26.61 -14.58 3.22
N PHE A 37 -25.74 -14.27 2.25
CA PHE A 37 -24.29 -14.52 2.29
C PHE A 37 -23.64 -13.65 3.35
N GLU A 38 -23.97 -12.36 3.41
CA GLU A 38 -23.53 -11.41 4.42
C GLU A 38 -24.00 -11.83 5.82
N LYS A 39 -25.25 -12.27 6.00
CA LYS A 39 -25.73 -12.85 7.27
C LYS A 39 -25.06 -14.19 7.58
N SER A 40 -24.71 -15.02 6.60
CA SER A 40 -23.99 -16.29 6.84
C SER A 40 -22.51 -16.06 7.19
N PHE A 41 -21.87 -15.03 6.65
CA PHE A 41 -20.45 -14.73 6.87
C PHE A 41 -20.23 -13.78 8.07
N SER A 42 -21.16 -12.87 8.35
CA SER A 42 -21.19 -12.07 9.59
C SER A 42 -21.67 -12.86 10.81
N SER A 43 -22.33 -14.00 10.61
CA SER A 43 -22.68 -14.94 11.68
C SER A 43 -21.63 -16.03 11.90
N LEU A 44 -20.50 -16.06 11.17
CA LEU A 44 -19.33 -16.75 11.68
C LEU A 44 -18.97 -16.05 12.98
N PRO A 45 -19.08 -16.73 14.13
CA PRO A 45 -18.98 -16.06 15.39
C PRO A 45 -17.51 -15.65 15.55
N LEU A 46 -17.20 -14.37 15.28
CA LEU A 46 -16.02 -13.63 15.75
C LEU A 46 -16.01 -13.52 17.30
N THR A 47 -16.55 -14.54 17.96
CA THR A 47 -16.54 -14.70 19.40
C THR A 47 -15.18 -15.24 19.79
N SER A 48 -14.62 -14.74 20.89
CA SER A 48 -13.40 -15.29 21.48
C SER A 48 -13.43 -16.82 21.55
N LYS A 49 -14.61 -17.43 21.72
CA LYS A 49 -14.83 -18.88 21.75
C LYS A 49 -14.40 -19.61 20.46
N PHE A 50 -14.73 -19.11 19.27
CA PHE A 50 -14.33 -19.77 18.00
C PHE A 50 -12.82 -19.72 17.78
N SER A 51 -12.23 -18.53 18.01
CA SER A 51 -10.78 -18.35 17.96
C SER A 51 -10.07 -19.24 19.00
N THR A 52 -10.65 -19.40 20.19
CA THR A 52 -10.10 -20.28 21.25
C THR A 52 -10.16 -21.75 20.84
N ILE A 53 -11.28 -22.23 20.28
CA ILE A 53 -11.44 -23.62 19.82
C ILE A 53 -10.43 -23.94 18.71
N ILE A 54 -10.30 -23.04 17.74
CA ILE A 54 -9.35 -23.18 16.63
C ILE A 54 -7.90 -23.17 17.12
N SER A 55 -7.58 -22.29 18.07
CA SER A 55 -6.25 -22.23 18.68
C SER A 55 -5.92 -23.51 19.45
N LEU A 56 -6.89 -24.09 20.17
CA LEU A 56 -6.74 -25.39 20.85
C LEU A 56 -6.51 -26.53 19.85
N LEU A 57 -7.19 -26.52 18.70
CA LEU A 57 -6.98 -27.51 17.64
C LEU A 57 -5.57 -27.41 17.04
N ALA A 58 -5.07 -26.20 16.78
CA ALA A 58 -3.69 -26.00 16.31
C ALA A 58 -2.64 -26.43 17.34
N LEU A 59 -2.93 -26.19 18.62
CA LEU A 59 -2.07 -26.60 19.72
C LEU A 59 -2.06 -28.13 19.85
N ALA A 60 -3.22 -28.79 19.70
CA ALA A 60 -3.32 -30.25 19.68
C ALA A 60 -2.54 -30.88 18.51
N ASP A 61 -2.66 -30.36 17.28
CA ASP A 61 -1.89 -30.84 16.12
C ASP A 61 -0.37 -30.58 16.30
N SER A 62 0.01 -29.44 16.87
CA SER A 62 1.41 -29.13 17.17
C SER A 62 1.99 -30.05 18.25
N LEU A 63 1.23 -30.35 19.31
CA LEU A 63 1.61 -31.29 20.35
C LEU A 63 1.68 -32.72 19.81
N PHE A 64 0.71 -33.12 18.99
CA PHE A 64 0.72 -34.43 18.34
C PHE A 64 2.00 -34.60 17.51
N TYR A 65 2.35 -33.61 16.69
CA TYR A 65 3.60 -33.62 15.94
C TYR A 65 4.84 -33.68 16.85
N LEU A 66 4.88 -32.88 17.92
CA LEU A 66 6.01 -32.87 18.84
C LEU A 66 6.20 -34.25 19.49
N VAL A 67 5.10 -34.87 19.95
CA VAL A 67 5.14 -36.19 20.58
C VAL A 67 5.54 -37.27 19.57
N THR A 68 4.99 -37.26 18.35
CA THR A 68 5.33 -38.27 17.34
C THR A 68 6.77 -38.16 16.86
N SER A 69 7.28 -36.94 16.65
CA SER A 69 8.64 -36.70 16.18
C SER A 69 9.71 -36.89 17.26
N THR A 70 9.49 -36.36 18.48
CA THR A 70 10.52 -36.37 19.54
C THR A 70 10.46 -37.58 20.45
N VAL A 71 9.24 -38.02 20.84
CA VAL A 71 9.07 -39.12 21.80
C VAL A 71 8.99 -40.47 21.09
N LEU A 72 8.24 -40.53 19.98
CA LEU A 72 8.01 -41.78 19.26
C LEU A 72 8.98 -42.01 18.08
N GLN A 73 9.80 -41.01 17.72
CA GLN A 73 10.73 -41.04 16.58
C GLN A 73 10.08 -41.54 15.28
N LEU A 74 8.78 -41.32 15.12
CA LEU A 74 8.06 -41.67 13.90
C LEU A 74 8.34 -40.62 12.82
N PRO A 75 8.34 -41.02 11.54
CA PRO A 75 8.40 -40.04 10.45
C PRO A 75 7.24 -39.05 10.59
N PRO A 76 7.47 -37.76 10.30
CA PRO A 76 6.45 -36.75 10.44
C PRO A 76 5.24 -37.09 9.56
N PRO A 77 4.00 -36.85 10.03
CA PRO A 77 2.82 -37.08 9.22
C PRO A 77 2.88 -36.24 7.94
N PRO A 78 2.44 -36.79 6.78
CA PRO A 78 2.53 -36.11 5.49
C PRO A 78 1.69 -34.83 5.42
N PHE A 79 0.68 -34.70 6.29
CA PHE A 79 -0.18 -33.53 6.36
C PHE A 79 -0.24 -32.97 7.79
N ARG A 80 -0.10 -31.65 7.92
CA ARG A 80 -0.24 -30.93 9.19
C ARG A 80 -1.26 -29.81 9.08
N LEU A 81 -2.22 -29.79 10.01
CA LEU A 81 -3.29 -28.79 9.99
C LEU A 81 -2.91 -27.51 10.73
N ALA A 82 -2.02 -27.58 11.74
CA ALA A 82 -1.66 -26.42 12.57
C ALA A 82 -1.17 -25.19 11.78
N PRO A 83 -0.32 -25.32 10.73
CA PRO A 83 0.15 -24.16 9.98
C PRO A 83 -0.99 -23.41 9.28
N TYR A 84 -1.94 -24.13 8.67
CA TYR A 84 -3.12 -23.52 8.03
C TYR A 84 -3.98 -22.77 9.05
N ILE A 85 -4.18 -23.37 10.22
CA ILE A 85 -4.95 -22.75 11.29
C ILE A 85 -4.30 -21.43 11.75
N ARG A 86 -2.97 -21.37 11.86
CA ARG A 86 -2.26 -20.12 12.25
C ARG A 86 -2.53 -18.99 11.26
N VAL A 87 -2.56 -19.29 9.96
CA VAL A 87 -2.89 -18.30 8.93
C VAL A 87 -4.37 -17.91 9.00
N VAL A 88 -5.28 -18.86 9.24
CA VAL A 88 -6.70 -18.55 9.45
C VAL A 88 -6.90 -17.64 10.66
N LEU A 89 -6.20 -17.88 11.78
CA LEU A 89 -6.24 -17.03 12.96
C LEU A 89 -5.77 -15.60 12.66
N LEU A 90 -4.73 -15.44 11.84
CA LEU A 90 -4.31 -14.13 11.34
C LEU A 90 -5.45 -13.49 10.52
N SER A 91 -6.05 -14.21 9.58
CA SER A 91 -7.14 -13.73 8.73
C SER A 91 -8.42 -13.35 9.49
N LEU A 92 -8.59 -13.79 10.73
CA LEU A 92 -9.71 -13.42 11.60
C LEU A 92 -9.54 -12.05 12.29
N LEU A 93 -8.37 -11.41 12.16
CA LEU A 93 -8.21 -10.03 12.64
C LEU A 93 -9.21 -9.11 11.92
N PRO A 94 -9.95 -8.23 12.62
CA PRO A 94 -11.05 -7.46 12.02
C PRO A 94 -10.65 -6.67 10.77
N THR A 95 -9.44 -6.09 10.76
CA THR A 95 -8.91 -5.33 9.62
C THR A 95 -8.69 -6.21 8.39
N ILE A 96 -8.09 -7.39 8.55
CA ILE A 96 -7.81 -8.33 7.47
C ILE A 96 -9.09 -9.01 7.01
N PHE A 97 -9.94 -9.42 7.95
CA PHE A 97 -11.21 -10.06 7.65
C PHE A 97 -12.12 -9.15 6.81
N ASN A 98 -12.22 -7.87 7.18
CA ASN A 98 -12.98 -6.90 6.39
C ASN A 98 -12.37 -6.70 5.00
N SER A 99 -11.04 -6.67 4.88
CA SER A 99 -10.36 -6.60 3.59
C SER A 99 -10.64 -7.83 2.72
N LEU A 100 -10.53 -9.04 3.27
CA LEU A 100 -10.86 -10.28 2.58
C LEU A 100 -12.34 -10.33 2.18
N LYS A 101 -13.25 -9.91 3.06
CA LYS A 101 -14.68 -9.81 2.75
C LYS A 101 -14.92 -8.89 1.56
N SER A 102 -14.29 -7.71 1.54
CA SER A 102 -14.36 -6.77 0.42
C SER A 102 -13.78 -7.36 -0.87
N SER A 103 -12.65 -8.07 -0.80
CA SER A 103 -12.08 -8.76 -1.96
C SER A 103 -12.97 -9.87 -2.50
N PHE A 104 -13.56 -10.70 -1.64
CA PHE A 104 -14.47 -11.77 -2.05
C PHE A 104 -15.82 -11.25 -2.57
N SER A 105 -16.27 -10.08 -2.13
CA SER A 105 -17.46 -9.42 -2.69
C SER A 105 -17.31 -9.06 -4.18
N ILE A 106 -16.07 -8.88 -4.66
CA ILE A 106 -15.78 -8.57 -6.07
C ILE A 106 -15.85 -9.83 -6.96
N LEU A 107 -15.70 -11.02 -6.37
CA LEU A 107 -15.55 -12.29 -7.09
C LEU A 107 -16.69 -12.59 -8.08
N PRO A 108 -17.98 -12.34 -7.78
CA PRO A 108 -19.07 -12.60 -8.73
C PRO A 108 -18.95 -11.75 -10.00
N SER A 109 -18.70 -10.44 -9.86
CA SER A 109 -18.56 -9.55 -11.01
C SER A 109 -17.24 -9.75 -11.77
N PHE A 110 -16.22 -10.29 -11.11
CA PHE A 110 -14.99 -10.74 -11.75
C PHE A 110 -15.21 -12.03 -12.55
N PHE A 111 -16.03 -12.96 -12.06
CA PHE A 111 -16.27 -14.25 -12.70
C PHE A 111 -16.84 -14.09 -14.11
N ASP A 112 -17.75 -13.13 -14.33
CA ASP A 112 -18.31 -12.87 -15.66
C ASP A 112 -17.23 -12.52 -16.70
N VAL A 113 -16.27 -11.66 -16.32
CA VAL A 113 -15.16 -11.26 -17.20
C VAL A 113 -14.11 -12.37 -17.32
N LEU A 114 -13.88 -13.12 -16.23
CA LEU A 114 -13.00 -14.29 -16.27
C LEU A 114 -13.54 -15.36 -17.22
N VAL A 115 -14.85 -15.60 -17.24
CA VAL A 115 -15.47 -16.55 -18.18
C VAL A 115 -15.25 -16.10 -19.62
N LEU A 116 -15.41 -14.80 -19.91
CA LEU A 116 -15.11 -14.24 -21.23
C LEU A 116 -13.63 -14.45 -21.60
N LEU A 117 -12.72 -14.18 -20.66
CA LEU A 117 -11.29 -14.40 -20.83
C LEU A 117 -11.01 -15.88 -21.13
N VAL A 118 -11.34 -16.79 -20.21
CA VAL A 118 -11.10 -18.22 -20.38
C VAL A 118 -11.71 -18.75 -21.68
N SER A 119 -12.93 -18.34 -22.03
CA SER A 119 -13.58 -18.75 -23.29
C SER A 119 -12.79 -18.31 -24.54
N PHE A 120 -12.23 -17.10 -24.53
CA PHE A 120 -11.35 -16.64 -25.62
C PHE A 120 -10.10 -17.51 -25.74
N TYR A 121 -9.43 -17.82 -24.63
CA TYR A 121 -8.20 -18.63 -24.64
C TYR A 121 -8.49 -20.09 -25.04
N LEU A 122 -9.61 -20.67 -24.59
CA LEU A 122 -10.05 -22.00 -25.02
C LEU A 122 -10.29 -22.03 -26.53
N PHE A 123 -11.02 -21.05 -27.06
CA PHE A 123 -11.31 -20.95 -28.49
C PHE A 123 -10.05 -20.75 -29.32
N TYR A 124 -9.17 -19.83 -28.89
CA TYR A 124 -7.95 -19.51 -29.62
C TYR A 124 -6.93 -20.66 -29.58
N GLY A 125 -6.81 -21.35 -28.45
CA GLY A 125 -5.98 -22.55 -28.32
C GLY A 125 -6.47 -23.67 -29.22
N TRP A 126 -7.79 -23.91 -29.25
CA TRP A 126 -8.39 -24.86 -30.19
C TRP A 126 -8.12 -24.47 -31.66
N LEU A 127 -8.25 -23.18 -32.00
CA LEU A 127 -7.97 -22.67 -33.35
C LEU A 127 -6.51 -22.91 -33.75
N LEU A 128 -5.55 -22.57 -32.88
CA LEU A 128 -4.13 -22.77 -33.16
C LEU A 128 -3.75 -24.24 -33.23
N ALA A 129 -4.31 -25.09 -32.36
CA ALA A 129 -4.12 -26.54 -32.43
C ALA A 129 -4.57 -27.09 -33.78
N MET A 130 -5.76 -26.70 -34.26
CA MET A 130 -6.25 -27.11 -35.57
C MET A 130 -5.43 -26.54 -36.74
N LEU A 131 -4.87 -25.34 -36.60
CA LEU A 131 -4.05 -24.71 -37.63
C LEU A 131 -2.65 -25.36 -37.73
N LEU A 132 -2.12 -25.86 -36.62
CA LEU A 132 -0.77 -26.41 -36.49
C LEU A 132 -0.72 -27.95 -36.46
N ASP A 133 -1.88 -28.63 -36.43
CA ASP A 133 -1.98 -30.10 -36.33
C ASP A 133 -1.12 -30.82 -37.37
N ASP A 134 -1.23 -30.38 -38.64
CA ASP A 134 -0.49 -30.97 -39.77
C ASP A 134 0.99 -30.50 -39.86
N VAL A 135 1.44 -29.63 -38.96
CA VAL A 135 2.74 -28.94 -39.03
C VAL A 135 3.73 -29.52 -38.01
N ASP A 136 3.97 -30.83 -38.05
CA ASP A 136 4.86 -31.56 -37.12
C ASP A 136 6.35 -31.58 -37.55
N SER A 137 6.80 -30.58 -38.32
CA SER A 137 8.19 -30.52 -38.81
C SER A 137 9.14 -29.88 -37.79
N HIS A 138 10.35 -30.45 -37.66
CA HIS A 138 11.43 -29.86 -36.85
C HIS A 138 11.93 -28.56 -37.48
N LEU A 139 12.31 -27.60 -36.64
CA LEU A 139 12.80 -26.30 -37.13
C LEU A 139 14.10 -26.48 -37.96
N PRO A 140 14.13 -26.00 -39.23
CA PRO A 140 15.27 -26.23 -40.14
C PRO A 140 16.57 -25.58 -39.65
N ARG A 141 16.48 -24.52 -38.83
CA ARG A 141 17.64 -23.84 -38.25
C ARG A 141 18.32 -24.65 -37.13
N CYS A 142 17.57 -25.48 -36.40
CA CYS A 142 18.13 -26.33 -35.36
C CYS A 142 18.79 -27.59 -35.95
N LEU A 143 18.17 -28.16 -36.99
CA LEU A 143 18.70 -29.33 -37.71
C LEU A 143 20.09 -29.08 -38.35
N SER A 144 20.44 -27.84 -38.63
CA SER A 144 21.76 -27.50 -39.20
C SER A 144 22.86 -27.32 -38.14
N THR A 145 22.51 -27.23 -36.85
CA THR A 145 23.44 -26.94 -35.76
C THR A 145 23.51 -28.04 -34.70
N SER A 146 22.46 -28.84 -34.51
CA SER A 146 22.46 -29.96 -33.57
C SER A 146 22.81 -31.29 -34.24
N PRO A 147 23.70 -32.11 -33.64
CA PRO A 147 23.98 -33.48 -34.11
C PRO A 147 22.83 -34.46 -33.81
N ASP A 148 21.90 -34.10 -32.92
CA ASP A 148 20.72 -34.91 -32.58
C ASP A 148 19.43 -34.19 -33.07
N PRO A 149 18.70 -34.77 -34.04
CA PRO A 149 17.43 -34.21 -34.52
C PRO A 149 16.32 -34.21 -33.46
N SER A 150 16.39 -35.11 -32.47
CA SER A 150 15.34 -35.26 -31.45
C SER A 150 15.34 -34.13 -30.41
N SER A 151 16.46 -33.43 -30.26
CA SER A 151 16.59 -32.28 -29.37
C SER A 151 16.05 -30.98 -29.97
N CYS A 152 15.56 -31.00 -31.22
CA CYS A 152 15.10 -29.81 -31.91
C CYS A 152 13.60 -29.57 -31.69
N PRO A 153 13.18 -28.35 -31.32
CA PRO A 153 11.77 -28.02 -31.17
C PRO A 153 11.02 -28.19 -32.49
N ARG A 154 9.73 -28.50 -32.40
CA ARG A 154 8.83 -28.69 -33.54
C ARG A 154 8.02 -27.42 -33.81
N ALA A 155 7.59 -27.23 -35.04
CA ALA A 155 6.80 -26.07 -35.42
C ALA A 155 5.43 -25.99 -34.70
N ASN A 156 4.85 -27.12 -34.33
CA ASN A 156 3.61 -27.26 -33.56
C ASN A 156 3.86 -27.48 -32.04
N ASP A 157 5.04 -27.17 -31.54
CA ASP A 157 5.36 -27.34 -30.12
C ASP A 157 4.39 -26.53 -29.24
N GLY A 158 3.89 -27.16 -28.18
CA GLY A 158 2.78 -26.63 -27.36
C GLY A 158 1.38 -26.68 -28.00
N PHE A 159 1.24 -27.13 -29.26
CA PHE A 159 -0.05 -27.24 -29.98
C PHE A 159 -0.33 -28.62 -30.58
N SER A 160 0.51 -29.61 -30.26
CA SER A 160 0.41 -31.00 -30.76
C SER A 160 -0.85 -31.75 -30.29
N SER A 161 -1.52 -31.27 -29.25
CA SER A 161 -2.78 -31.81 -28.76
C SER A 161 -3.63 -30.69 -28.19
N LEU A 162 -4.95 -30.93 -28.05
CA LEU A 162 -5.82 -29.94 -27.40
C LEU A 162 -5.36 -29.65 -25.97
N THR A 163 -4.94 -30.65 -25.19
CA THR A 163 -4.45 -30.44 -23.82
C THR A 163 -3.18 -29.60 -23.78
N ALA A 164 -2.23 -29.86 -24.69
CA ALA A 164 -1.02 -29.04 -24.81
C ALA A 164 -1.37 -27.60 -25.23
N ALA A 165 -2.28 -27.43 -26.20
CA ALA A 165 -2.72 -26.11 -26.63
C ALA A 165 -3.40 -25.32 -25.50
N LEU A 166 -4.24 -25.98 -24.70
CA LEU A 166 -4.87 -25.36 -23.52
C LEU A 166 -3.84 -24.98 -22.45
N TYR A 167 -2.84 -25.82 -22.21
CA TYR A 167 -1.73 -25.52 -21.30
C TYR A 167 -0.90 -24.32 -21.80
N THR A 168 -0.55 -24.31 -23.07
CA THR A 168 0.15 -23.19 -23.72
C THR A 168 -0.65 -21.90 -23.62
N MET A 169 -1.95 -21.94 -23.90
CA MET A 169 -2.82 -20.76 -23.75
C MET A 169 -2.95 -20.29 -22.31
N ALA A 170 -3.09 -21.20 -21.34
CA ALA A 170 -3.13 -20.85 -19.92
C ALA A 170 -1.82 -20.22 -19.45
N THR A 171 -0.69 -20.67 -19.98
CA THR A 171 0.63 -20.08 -19.72
C THR A 171 0.73 -18.69 -20.34
N VAL A 172 0.35 -18.51 -21.60
CA VAL A 172 0.39 -17.19 -22.25
C VAL A 172 -0.57 -16.19 -21.61
N ALA A 173 -1.67 -16.64 -20.98
CA ALA A 173 -2.53 -15.80 -20.14
C ALA A 173 -1.81 -15.15 -18.96
N THR A 174 -0.66 -15.70 -18.56
CA THR A 174 0.17 -15.17 -17.48
C THR A 174 1.16 -14.10 -17.92
N ASP A 175 1.25 -13.83 -19.23
CA ASP A 175 2.30 -13.03 -19.85
C ASP A 175 3.73 -13.54 -19.58
N ALA A 176 3.89 -14.73 -18.98
CA ALA A 176 5.17 -15.39 -18.76
C ALA A 176 5.60 -16.19 -19.99
N ASP A 177 6.92 -16.21 -20.25
CA ASP A 177 7.60 -17.09 -21.23
C ASP A 177 7.01 -17.05 -22.66
N VAL A 178 6.31 -15.96 -22.97
CA VAL A 178 5.55 -15.76 -24.21
C VAL A 178 6.42 -15.83 -25.47
N PRO A 179 7.63 -15.23 -25.52
CA PRO A 179 8.54 -15.39 -26.66
C PRO A 179 8.88 -16.85 -26.98
N ASP A 180 9.13 -17.66 -25.97
CA ASP A 180 9.60 -19.04 -26.19
C ASP A 180 8.47 -19.93 -26.71
N LEU A 181 7.22 -19.67 -26.30
CA LEU A 181 6.04 -20.38 -26.79
C LEU A 181 5.63 -20.00 -28.23
N GLN A 182 5.89 -18.77 -28.67
CA GLN A 182 5.54 -18.33 -30.04
C GLN A 182 6.61 -18.69 -31.09
N LEU A 183 7.88 -18.74 -30.68
CA LEU A 183 9.03 -18.87 -31.57
C LEU A 183 9.00 -20.09 -32.50
N PRO A 184 8.59 -21.30 -32.05
CA PRO A 184 8.56 -22.48 -32.92
C PRO A 184 7.62 -22.31 -34.11
N SER A 185 6.38 -21.86 -33.84
CA SER A 185 5.35 -21.63 -34.86
C SER A 185 5.67 -20.45 -35.78
N TYR A 186 6.29 -19.38 -35.26
CA TYR A 186 6.72 -18.22 -36.03
C TYR A 186 7.92 -18.51 -36.93
N SER A 187 8.86 -19.33 -36.46
CA SER A 187 10.04 -19.75 -37.22
C SER A 187 9.69 -20.63 -38.41
N HIS A 188 8.60 -21.41 -38.30
CA HIS A 188 8.06 -22.17 -39.43
C HIS A 188 7.46 -21.25 -40.50
N SER A 189 6.61 -20.29 -40.10
CA SER A 189 5.96 -19.38 -41.06
C SER A 189 5.77 -17.97 -40.50
N ARG A 190 6.23 -16.96 -41.24
CA ARG A 190 6.07 -15.55 -40.87
C ARG A 190 4.60 -15.12 -40.67
N PRO A 191 3.61 -15.60 -41.46
CA PRO A 191 2.21 -15.27 -41.24
C PRO A 191 1.67 -15.71 -39.87
N MET A 192 2.28 -16.71 -39.22
CA MET A 192 1.90 -17.11 -37.86
C MET A 192 2.11 -15.98 -36.85
N GLY A 193 3.02 -15.05 -37.12
CA GLY A 193 3.20 -13.86 -36.29
C GLY A 193 1.98 -12.95 -36.30
N LEU A 194 1.18 -12.94 -37.38
CA LEU A 194 -0.08 -12.21 -37.42
C LEU A 194 -1.14 -12.86 -36.52
N ALA A 195 -1.17 -14.20 -36.47
CA ALA A 195 -2.05 -14.92 -35.56
C ALA A 195 -1.72 -14.54 -34.10
N TRP A 196 -0.46 -14.70 -33.69
CA TRP A 196 -0.01 -14.28 -32.35
C TRP A 196 -0.27 -12.81 -32.05
N LEU A 197 -0.07 -11.90 -33.02
CA LEU A 197 -0.40 -10.48 -32.84
C LEU A 197 -1.89 -10.27 -32.51
N VAL A 198 -2.80 -10.93 -33.23
CA VAL A 198 -4.25 -10.85 -32.95
C VAL A 198 -4.55 -11.35 -31.55
N PHE A 199 -3.94 -12.47 -31.16
CA PHE A 199 -4.09 -13.01 -29.82
C PHE A 199 -3.62 -12.02 -28.75
N TYR A 200 -2.44 -11.39 -28.89
CA TYR A 200 -1.95 -10.44 -27.89
C TYR A 200 -2.81 -9.19 -27.80
N VAL A 201 -3.26 -8.65 -28.92
CA VAL A 201 -4.08 -7.43 -28.92
C VAL A 201 -5.44 -7.69 -28.26
N VAL A 202 -6.07 -8.83 -28.57
CA VAL A 202 -7.41 -9.14 -28.05
C VAL A 202 -7.33 -9.76 -26.65
N GLY A 203 -6.58 -10.85 -26.49
CA GLY A 203 -6.47 -11.61 -25.24
C GLY A 203 -5.72 -10.87 -24.15
N ASN A 204 -4.47 -10.52 -24.40
CA ASN A 204 -3.58 -10.03 -23.33
C ASN A 204 -3.77 -8.53 -23.12
N PHE A 205 -3.81 -7.72 -24.18
CA PHE A 205 -3.97 -6.27 -24.03
C PHE A 205 -5.40 -5.86 -23.71
N PHE A 206 -6.41 -6.35 -24.43
CA PHE A 206 -7.78 -5.89 -24.19
C PHE A 206 -8.46 -6.65 -23.03
N LEU A 207 -8.50 -7.98 -23.07
CA LEU A 207 -9.27 -8.75 -22.08
C LEU A 207 -8.62 -8.76 -20.69
N LEU A 208 -7.28 -8.89 -20.53
CA LEU A 208 -6.66 -8.81 -19.19
C LEU A 208 -6.81 -7.41 -18.58
N ASN A 209 -6.68 -6.33 -19.37
CA ASN A 209 -6.91 -4.98 -18.87
C ASN A 209 -8.40 -4.73 -18.55
N LEU A 210 -9.33 -5.38 -19.26
CA LEU A 210 -10.75 -5.36 -18.92
C LEU A 210 -11.00 -6.04 -17.56
N VAL A 211 -10.31 -7.15 -17.27
CA VAL A 211 -10.36 -7.81 -15.95
C VAL A 211 -9.89 -6.85 -14.86
N LEU A 212 -8.74 -6.19 -15.05
CA LEU A 212 -8.23 -5.19 -14.11
C LEU A 212 -9.22 -4.04 -13.91
N ALA A 213 -9.79 -3.52 -14.99
CA ALA A 213 -10.78 -2.43 -14.94
C ALA A 213 -12.05 -2.83 -14.18
N GLN A 214 -12.52 -4.06 -14.35
CA GLN A 214 -13.69 -4.57 -13.65
C GLN A 214 -13.43 -4.72 -12.14
N VAL A 215 -12.26 -5.24 -11.75
CA VAL A 215 -11.86 -5.32 -10.35
C VAL A 215 -11.81 -3.93 -9.73
N TYR A 216 -11.22 -2.96 -10.42
CA TYR A 216 -11.17 -1.58 -9.96
C TYR A 216 -12.57 -0.96 -9.81
N PHE A 217 -13.45 -1.12 -10.80
CA PHE A 217 -14.80 -0.56 -10.74
C PHE A 217 -15.59 -1.12 -9.55
N CYS A 218 -15.58 -2.43 -9.36
CA CYS A 218 -16.29 -3.08 -8.25
C CYS A 218 -15.68 -2.72 -6.88
N TYR A 219 -14.35 -2.66 -6.79
CA TYR A 219 -13.67 -2.19 -5.58
C TYR A 219 -14.07 -0.75 -5.24
N LYS A 220 -14.07 0.14 -6.23
CA LYS A 220 -14.44 1.55 -6.06
C LYS A 220 -15.90 1.72 -5.64
N GLU A 221 -16.82 0.97 -6.24
CA GLU A 221 -18.24 1.01 -5.89
C GLU A 221 -18.46 0.56 -4.44
N ASN A 222 -17.85 -0.56 -4.04
CA ASN A 222 -17.92 -1.06 -2.67
C ASN A 222 -17.29 -0.08 -1.66
N LEU A 223 -16.16 0.54 -2.00
CA LEU A 223 -15.52 1.56 -1.17
C LEU A 223 -16.41 2.79 -1.02
N THR A 224 -17.07 3.21 -2.10
CA THR A 224 -18.00 4.34 -2.11
C THR A 224 -19.17 4.08 -1.18
N GLU A 225 -19.82 2.92 -1.30
CA GLU A 225 -20.95 2.56 -0.45
C GLU A 225 -20.56 2.53 1.03
N PHE A 226 -19.43 1.90 1.37
CA PHE A 226 -18.90 1.85 2.73
C PHE A 226 -18.68 3.24 3.32
N VAL A 227 -18.08 4.15 2.54
CA VAL A 227 -17.78 5.50 2.99
C VAL A 227 -19.05 6.33 3.16
N LEU A 228 -20.01 6.22 2.23
CA LEU A 228 -21.30 6.90 2.35
C LEU A 228 -22.08 6.40 3.57
N GLU A 229 -22.06 5.09 3.83
CA GLU A 229 -22.69 4.51 5.03
C GLU A 229 -22.04 5.03 6.32
N PHE A 230 -20.71 5.09 6.36
CA PHE A 230 -19.97 5.66 7.49
C PHE A 230 -20.40 7.12 7.78
N PHE A 231 -20.41 7.99 6.76
CA PHE A 231 -20.82 9.39 6.95
C PHE A 231 -22.32 9.53 7.28
N ARG A 232 -23.19 8.68 6.72
CA ARG A 232 -24.61 8.66 7.07
C ARG A 232 -24.82 8.24 8.52
N ASN A 233 -24.08 7.24 9.00
CA ASN A 233 -24.13 6.78 10.39
C ASN A 233 -23.63 7.88 11.33
N ARG A 234 -22.53 8.54 10.98
CA ARG A 234 -22.00 9.71 11.71
C ARG A 234 -23.00 10.86 11.77
N ALA A 235 -23.59 11.24 10.64
CA ALA A 235 -24.57 12.32 10.58
C ALA A 235 -25.82 11.99 11.41
N ARG A 236 -26.33 10.75 11.31
CA ARG A 236 -27.45 10.28 12.15
C ARG A 236 -27.12 10.33 13.64
N GLY A 237 -25.92 9.88 14.02
CA GLY A 237 -25.45 9.94 15.41
C GLY A 237 -25.32 11.37 15.93
N LEU A 238 -24.73 12.26 15.16
CA LEU A 238 -24.59 13.68 15.52
C LEU A 238 -25.94 14.38 15.63
N LYS A 239 -26.85 14.12 14.70
CA LYS A 239 -28.21 14.66 14.75
C LYS A 239 -28.95 14.21 16.02
N ALA A 240 -28.93 12.91 16.31
CA ALA A 240 -29.56 12.37 17.52
C ALA A 240 -28.94 12.95 18.79
N ALA A 241 -27.62 13.11 18.83
CA ALA A 241 -26.93 13.75 19.96
C ALA A 241 -27.33 15.23 20.13
N TYR A 242 -27.43 15.98 19.03
CA TYR A 242 -27.87 17.37 19.05
C TYR A 242 -29.31 17.52 19.56
N GLU A 243 -30.22 16.67 19.09
CA GLU A 243 -31.62 16.65 19.51
C GLU A 243 -31.72 16.42 21.04
N VAL A 244 -30.98 15.46 21.59
CA VAL A 244 -30.93 15.19 23.04
C VAL A 244 -30.35 16.38 23.83
N LEU A 245 -29.31 17.04 23.32
CA LEU A 245 -28.70 18.19 23.99
C LEU A 245 -29.60 19.45 23.98
N THR A 246 -30.49 19.57 23.00
CA THR A 246 -31.38 20.72 22.83
C THR A 246 -32.79 20.50 23.39
N GLU A 247 -33.19 19.24 23.65
CA GLU A 247 -34.54 18.86 24.11
C GLU A 247 -34.98 19.58 25.40
N SER A 248 -34.05 19.90 26.29
CA SER A 248 -34.31 20.53 27.60
C SER A 248 -34.08 22.05 27.62
N ASN A 249 -33.63 22.65 26.51
CA ASN A 249 -33.27 24.06 26.44
C ASN A 249 -34.40 24.95 25.89
N LYS A 250 -34.52 26.17 26.44
CA LYS A 250 -35.34 27.26 25.87
C LYS A 250 -34.60 28.08 24.80
N VAL A 251 -33.35 27.72 24.51
CA VAL A 251 -32.45 28.40 23.56
C VAL A 251 -32.25 27.55 22.30
N PRO A 252 -32.03 28.19 21.13
CA PRO A 252 -32.08 27.52 19.83
C PRO A 252 -30.89 26.59 19.51
N GLY A 253 -29.88 26.49 20.37
CA GLY A 253 -28.67 25.73 20.11
C GLY A 253 -27.96 25.22 21.37
N VAL A 254 -26.82 24.57 21.15
CA VAL A 254 -25.99 24.00 22.23
C VAL A 254 -25.16 25.11 22.88
N THR A 255 -25.25 25.20 24.21
CA THR A 255 -24.52 26.22 24.99
C THR A 255 -23.11 25.76 25.35
N ARG A 256 -22.23 26.72 25.69
CA ARG A 256 -20.86 26.44 26.16
C ARG A 256 -20.81 25.46 27.34
N SER A 257 -21.68 25.62 28.33
CA SER A 257 -21.71 24.74 29.51
C SER A 257 -22.10 23.31 29.14
N GLN A 258 -23.04 23.13 28.22
CA GLN A 258 -23.42 21.80 27.73
C GLN A 258 -22.30 21.15 26.91
N MET A 259 -21.56 21.94 26.11
CA MET A 259 -20.39 21.45 25.40
C MET A 259 -19.28 20.99 26.37
N GLU A 260 -19.06 21.73 27.47
CA GLU A 260 -18.12 21.32 28.52
C GLU A 260 -18.51 20.00 29.17
N HIS A 261 -19.80 19.81 29.48
CA HIS A 261 -20.31 18.53 29.99
C HIS A 261 -20.21 17.39 28.97
N LEU A 262 -20.47 17.67 27.68
CA LEU A 262 -20.32 16.70 26.61
C LEU A 262 -18.87 16.24 26.50
N VAL A 263 -17.91 17.18 26.47
CA VAL A 263 -16.47 16.85 26.39
C VAL A 263 -16.02 16.09 27.63
N LYS A 264 -16.49 16.46 28.83
CA LYS A 264 -16.18 15.73 30.06
C LYS A 264 -16.63 14.27 29.98
N ASN A 265 -17.85 14.01 29.49
CA ASN A 265 -18.36 12.65 29.33
C ASN A 265 -17.67 11.90 28.19
N ILE A 266 -17.26 12.59 27.11
CA ILE A 266 -16.49 12.01 26.02
C ILE A 266 -15.12 11.52 26.52
N ASN A 267 -14.48 12.29 27.40
CA ASN A 267 -13.19 11.93 28.00
C ASN A 267 -13.25 10.71 28.92
N GLU A 268 -14.44 10.26 29.33
CA GLU A 268 -14.62 9.02 30.08
C GLU A 268 -14.55 7.77 29.17
N SER A 269 -14.56 7.95 27.83
CA SER A 269 -14.44 6.87 26.85
C SER A 269 -12.98 6.47 26.61
N GLU A 270 -12.68 5.18 26.69
CA GLU A 270 -11.34 4.63 26.36
C GLU A 270 -10.99 4.71 24.87
N VAL A 271 -11.98 4.97 24.01
CA VAL A 271 -11.82 4.94 22.54
C VAL A 271 -11.45 6.32 21.98
N ILE A 272 -11.83 7.40 22.65
CA ILE A 272 -11.65 8.78 22.17
C ILE A 272 -10.48 9.42 22.90
N GLN A 273 -9.65 10.17 22.17
CA GLN A 273 -8.54 10.90 22.77
C GLN A 273 -9.06 11.96 23.76
N GLU A 274 -8.48 11.99 24.96
CA GLU A 274 -8.85 12.97 26.00
C GLU A 274 -8.62 14.39 25.50
N ILE A 275 -9.66 15.22 25.58
CA ILE A 275 -9.63 16.64 25.25
C ILE A 275 -9.53 17.41 26.57
N PRO A 276 -8.40 18.10 26.85
CA PRO A 276 -8.29 18.90 28.07
C PRO A 276 -9.41 19.94 28.14
N ILE A 277 -10.01 20.10 29.32
CA ILE A 277 -11.15 21.02 29.54
C ILE A 277 -10.79 22.46 29.14
N ALA A 278 -9.52 22.85 29.31
CA ALA A 278 -9.00 24.14 28.86
C ALA A 278 -9.15 24.38 27.33
N HIS A 279 -9.29 23.31 26.53
CA HIS A 279 -9.49 23.42 25.09
C HIS A 279 -10.96 23.44 24.66
N VAL A 280 -11.92 23.25 25.57
CA VAL A 280 -13.36 23.34 25.26
C VAL A 280 -13.70 24.72 24.73
N ASP A 281 -13.07 25.76 25.28
CA ASP A 281 -13.26 27.13 24.81
C ASP A 281 -12.82 27.28 23.36
N TYR A 282 -11.66 26.73 22.99
CA TYR A 282 -11.20 26.78 21.60
C TYR A 282 -12.11 25.97 20.68
N LEU A 283 -12.54 24.78 21.13
CA LEU A 283 -13.46 23.93 20.38
C LEU A 283 -14.78 24.66 20.10
N PHE A 284 -15.34 25.32 21.12
CA PHE A 284 -16.59 26.06 21.02
C PHE A 284 -16.47 27.24 20.06
N HIS A 285 -15.42 28.07 20.18
CA HIS A 285 -15.21 29.20 19.27
C HIS A 285 -14.85 28.78 17.84
N SER A 286 -14.28 27.58 17.67
CA SER A 286 -14.00 27.02 16.34
C SER A 286 -15.26 26.49 15.65
N LEU A 287 -16.27 26.12 16.43
CA LEU A 287 -17.58 25.64 15.96
C LEU A 287 -18.55 26.80 15.70
N ASP A 288 -18.59 27.79 16.59
CA ASP A 288 -19.43 28.98 16.54
C ASP A 288 -18.88 29.98 15.50
N SER A 289 -19.18 29.69 14.23
CA SER A 289 -18.68 30.44 13.08
C SER A 289 -19.35 31.80 12.95
N ASP A 290 -20.59 31.93 13.39
CA ASP A 290 -21.39 33.15 13.35
C ASP A 290 -21.26 34.01 14.62
N ARG A 291 -20.53 33.53 15.64
CA ARG A 291 -20.32 34.17 16.95
C ARG A 291 -21.64 34.46 17.66
N SER A 292 -22.66 33.63 17.43
CA SER A 292 -23.97 33.76 18.05
C SER A 292 -23.98 33.37 19.53
N GLY A 293 -22.93 32.69 20.00
CA GLY A 293 -22.81 32.18 21.37
C GLY A 293 -23.57 30.87 21.60
N PHE A 294 -24.12 30.26 20.54
CA PHE A 294 -24.77 28.95 20.55
C PHE A 294 -24.35 28.19 19.30
N ILE A 295 -24.20 26.87 19.40
CA ILE A 295 -23.86 26.03 18.24
C ILE A 295 -25.15 25.51 17.61
N ASP A 296 -25.37 25.82 16.33
CA ASP A 296 -26.51 25.33 15.56
C ASP A 296 -26.28 23.88 15.04
N LEU A 297 -27.29 23.25 14.45
CA LEU A 297 -27.16 21.87 13.93
C LEU A 297 -26.10 21.76 12.82
N LYS A 298 -25.90 22.80 12.01
CA LYS A 298 -24.96 22.77 10.89
C LYS A 298 -23.53 22.85 11.39
N GLU A 299 -23.27 23.74 12.34
CA GLU A 299 -22.02 23.87 13.06
C GLU A 299 -21.73 22.59 13.85
N PHE A 300 -22.73 22.00 14.49
CA PHE A 300 -22.57 20.76 15.25
C PHE A 300 -22.14 19.56 14.38
N TYR A 301 -22.47 19.52 13.09
CA TYR A 301 -21.95 18.48 12.20
C TYR A 301 -20.43 18.52 12.04
N HIS A 302 -19.81 19.69 12.23
CA HIS A 302 -18.37 19.87 12.18
C HIS A 302 -17.65 19.49 13.49
N LEU A 303 -18.39 19.16 14.56
CA LEU A 303 -17.83 18.81 15.88
C LEU A 303 -16.77 17.71 15.78
N CYS A 304 -17.13 16.58 15.17
CA CYS A 304 -16.20 15.46 15.03
C CYS A 304 -15.00 15.79 14.11
N GLU A 305 -15.06 16.83 13.26
CA GLU A 305 -13.92 17.25 12.42
C GLU A 305 -12.94 18.07 13.23
N ILE A 306 -13.45 19.00 14.04
CA ILE A 306 -12.63 19.86 14.87
C ILE A 306 -12.02 19.06 16.03
N MET A 307 -12.75 18.10 16.59
CA MET A 307 -12.22 17.17 17.59
C MET A 307 -11.09 16.27 17.06
N GLN A 308 -11.06 15.99 15.75
CA GLN A 308 -9.95 15.23 15.15
C GLN A 308 -8.67 16.06 15.03
N ASN A 309 -8.76 17.39 15.03
CA ASN A 309 -7.58 18.24 15.01
C ASN A 309 -6.98 18.28 16.42
N SER A 310 -5.79 17.70 16.58
CA SER A 310 -5.04 17.87 17.83
C SER A 310 -4.36 19.24 17.78
N TYR A 311 -4.65 20.12 18.73
CA TYR A 311 -3.94 21.39 18.87
C TYR A 311 -2.74 21.19 19.79
N THR A 312 -1.55 21.50 19.30
CA THR A 312 -0.34 21.41 20.11
C THR A 312 0.19 22.80 20.40
N VAL A 313 0.23 23.15 21.69
CA VAL A 313 0.85 24.39 22.15
C VAL A 313 2.35 24.20 22.17
N THR A 314 3.06 24.94 21.34
CA THR A 314 4.52 24.95 21.30
C THR A 314 5.06 26.27 21.82
N ARG A 315 6.28 26.27 22.34
CA ARG A 315 6.94 27.51 22.76
C ARG A 315 7.52 28.24 21.56
N THR A 316 7.56 29.57 21.61
CA THR A 316 8.18 30.38 20.55
C THR A 316 9.69 30.49 20.69
N SER A 317 10.26 30.30 21.90
CA SER A 317 11.70 30.41 22.18
C SER A 317 12.38 29.04 22.29
N SER A 318 13.64 28.96 21.83
CA SER A 318 14.45 27.73 21.91
C SER A 318 14.99 27.50 23.33
N TRP A 319 15.41 26.27 23.63
CA TRP A 319 15.99 25.94 24.94
C TRP A 319 17.23 26.78 25.25
N LEU A 320 18.12 26.96 24.26
CA LEU A 320 19.37 27.71 24.41
C LEU A 320 19.12 29.20 24.70
N MET A 321 18.17 29.80 23.97
CA MET A 321 17.79 31.21 24.13
C MET A 321 17.24 31.51 25.53
N ARG A 322 16.61 30.51 26.16
CA ARG A 322 16.05 30.63 27.52
C ARG A 322 17.08 30.40 28.61
N THR A 323 17.89 29.35 28.50
CA THR A 323 18.83 28.95 29.57
C THR A 323 20.02 29.90 29.65
N PHE A 324 20.45 30.47 28.52
CA PHE A 324 21.60 31.38 28.45
C PHE A 324 21.29 32.66 27.66
N PRO A 325 20.53 33.60 28.23
CA PRO A 325 20.12 34.83 27.53
C PRO A 325 21.31 35.74 27.16
N GLY A 326 22.40 35.73 27.94
CA GLY A 326 23.65 36.45 27.62
C GLY A 326 24.41 35.87 26.44
N VAL A 327 24.35 34.54 26.25
CA VAL A 327 24.94 33.84 25.11
C VAL A 327 24.06 34.07 23.86
N SER A 328 22.74 34.09 24.03
CA SER A 328 21.79 34.37 22.94
C SER A 328 21.97 35.75 22.30
N SER A 329 22.17 36.78 23.12
CA SER A 329 22.33 38.16 22.66
C SER A 329 23.70 38.40 22.01
N THR A 330 24.76 37.78 22.53
CA THR A 330 26.12 37.85 21.97
C THR A 330 26.26 37.11 20.64
N LEU A 331 25.68 35.90 20.52
CA LEU A 331 25.65 35.13 19.26
C LEU A 331 24.59 35.61 18.26
N ARG A 332 23.78 36.63 18.60
CA ARG A 332 22.69 37.15 17.78
C ARG A 332 21.80 36.02 17.23
N LEU A 333 21.36 35.12 18.12
CA LEU A 333 20.56 33.95 17.75
C LEU A 333 19.28 34.31 16.99
N ASP A 334 18.74 35.51 17.17
CA ASP A 334 17.60 36.02 16.41
C ASP A 334 17.88 36.15 14.90
N ARG A 335 19.10 36.58 14.53
CA ARG A 335 19.51 36.66 13.12
C ARG A 335 19.76 35.28 12.54
N LEU A 336 20.40 34.39 13.31
CA LEU A 336 20.59 33.00 12.91
C LEU A 336 19.26 32.28 12.72
N ARG A 337 18.30 32.52 13.62
CA ARG A 337 16.94 32.00 13.50
C ARG A 337 16.25 32.51 12.23
N ALA A 338 16.37 33.80 11.90
CA ALA A 338 15.84 34.34 10.65
C ALA A 338 16.49 33.69 9.42
N TYR A 339 17.80 33.40 9.48
CA TYR A 339 18.53 32.71 8.39
C TYR A 339 18.18 31.22 8.26
N VAL A 340 17.85 30.55 9.37
CA VAL A 340 17.39 29.15 9.40
C VAL A 340 15.96 29.01 8.89
N LEU A 341 15.08 29.95 9.26
CA LEU A 341 13.66 29.95 8.89
C LEU A 341 13.38 30.59 7.52
N ASP A 342 14.41 31.01 6.79
CA ASP A 342 14.26 31.61 5.47
C ASP A 342 13.78 30.56 4.44
N GLU A 343 12.48 30.57 4.14
CA GLU A 343 11.84 29.67 3.17
C GLU A 343 12.16 30.01 1.70
N SER A 344 12.86 31.13 1.43
CA SER A 344 13.23 31.53 0.06
C SER A 344 14.31 30.63 -0.57
N GLY A 345 14.86 29.67 0.19
CA GLY A 345 15.88 28.72 -0.28
C GLY A 345 17.30 29.30 -0.40
N SER A 346 17.49 30.60 -0.14
CA SER A 346 18.79 31.28 -0.17
C SER A 346 19.53 31.29 1.17
N GLY A 347 18.85 30.92 2.26
CA GLY A 347 19.42 30.87 3.61
C GLY A 347 20.24 29.60 3.89
N LEU A 348 20.13 29.09 5.12
CA LEU A 348 20.80 27.85 5.53
C LEU A 348 20.44 26.67 4.62
N GLN A 349 19.18 26.60 4.19
CA GLN A 349 18.68 25.52 3.33
C GLN A 349 19.46 25.44 2.02
N GLY A 350 19.71 26.56 1.33
CA GLY A 350 20.47 26.57 0.08
C GLY A 350 21.93 26.13 0.24
N LEU A 351 22.55 26.51 1.36
CA LEU A 351 23.90 26.06 1.70
C LEU A 351 23.91 24.54 1.94
N VAL A 352 22.95 24.01 2.71
CA VAL A 352 22.82 22.58 2.98
C VAL A 352 22.57 21.80 1.69
N THR A 353 21.70 22.30 0.80
CA THR A 353 21.49 21.70 -0.53
C THR A 353 22.78 21.66 -1.34
N THR A 354 23.59 22.74 -1.31
CA THR A 354 24.86 22.80 -2.02
C THR A 354 25.86 21.79 -1.47
N VAL A 355 26.00 21.72 -0.13
CA VAL A 355 26.84 20.73 0.55
C VAL A 355 26.39 19.31 0.23
N LEU A 356 25.08 19.07 0.21
CA LEU A 356 24.50 17.79 -0.15
C LEU A 356 24.79 17.39 -1.60
N LEU A 357 24.71 18.32 -2.55
CA LEU A 357 25.07 18.06 -3.95
C LEU A 357 26.55 17.75 -4.11
N LEU A 358 27.43 18.48 -3.40
CA LEU A 358 28.87 18.21 -3.39
C LEU A 358 29.18 16.83 -2.79
N ASN A 359 28.55 16.50 -1.67
CA ASN A 359 28.66 15.20 -1.03
C ASN A 359 28.20 14.08 -1.99
N SER A 360 27.05 14.27 -2.64
CA SER A 360 26.50 13.33 -3.63
C SER A 360 27.49 13.10 -4.79
N GLY A 361 28.15 14.16 -5.27
CA GLY A 361 29.20 14.06 -6.28
C GLY A 361 30.42 13.26 -5.79
N CYS A 362 30.83 13.46 -4.53
CA CYS A 362 31.92 12.69 -3.92
C CYS A 362 31.57 11.19 -3.83
N ILE A 363 30.37 10.85 -3.33
CA ILE A 363 29.90 9.46 -3.25
C ILE A 363 29.85 8.82 -4.64
N LEU A 364 29.39 9.56 -5.66
CA LEU A 364 29.37 9.06 -7.04
C LEU A 364 30.79 8.80 -7.58
N LEU A 365 31.75 9.67 -7.29
CA LEU A 365 33.14 9.50 -7.70
C LEU A 365 33.80 8.30 -7.00
N GLU A 366 33.61 8.14 -5.69
CA GLU A 366 34.03 6.95 -4.91
C GLU A 366 33.39 5.68 -5.51
N SER A 367 32.09 5.71 -5.80
CA SER A 367 31.38 4.56 -6.39
C SER A 367 31.89 4.19 -7.78
N ILE A 368 32.23 5.18 -8.62
CA ILE A 368 32.84 4.96 -9.94
C ILE A 368 34.25 4.39 -9.79
N GLN A 369 35.01 4.86 -8.80
CA GLN A 369 36.33 4.36 -8.45
C GLN A 369 36.27 2.85 -8.21
N ASP A 370 35.40 2.44 -7.28
CA ASP A 370 35.23 1.04 -6.88
C ASP A 370 34.66 0.17 -8.00
N LEU A 371 33.73 0.70 -8.80
CA LEU A 371 33.05 -0.05 -9.85
C LEU A 371 33.96 -0.32 -11.06
N TYR A 372 34.81 0.64 -11.44
CA TYR A 372 35.68 0.55 -12.62
C TYR A 372 37.14 0.26 -12.28
N ASP A 373 37.48 0.12 -10.99
CA ASP A 373 38.85 -0.08 -10.50
C ASP A 373 39.82 1.00 -11.03
N VAL A 374 39.33 2.25 -11.13
CA VAL A 374 40.09 3.41 -11.59
C VAL A 374 40.59 4.15 -10.36
N HIS A 375 41.88 4.45 -10.25
CA HIS A 375 42.40 5.18 -9.08
C HIS A 375 42.15 6.71 -9.19
N ILE A 376 41.26 7.27 -8.37
CA ILE A 376 41.00 8.71 -8.26
C ILE A 376 41.63 9.29 -6.97
N ALA A 377 41.39 8.63 -5.84
CA ALA A 377 41.98 8.97 -4.54
C ALA A 377 42.08 7.72 -3.65
N ASP A 378 42.95 7.77 -2.64
CA ASP A 378 43.07 6.69 -1.65
C ASP A 378 41.80 6.56 -0.79
N GLU A 379 41.49 5.34 -0.32
CA GLU A 379 40.35 5.06 0.57
C GLU A 379 40.38 5.95 1.84
N ASP A 380 41.58 6.22 2.37
CA ASP A 380 41.76 7.10 3.53
C ASP A 380 41.32 8.54 3.24
N VAL A 381 41.57 9.04 2.02
CA VAL A 381 41.18 10.39 1.60
C VAL A 381 39.66 10.50 1.53
N TRP A 382 38.99 9.49 0.97
CA TRP A 382 37.52 9.43 0.94
C TRP A 382 36.93 9.44 2.35
N GLY A 383 37.46 8.62 3.27
CA GLY A 383 37.00 8.61 4.65
C GLY A 383 37.16 9.95 5.38
N TRP A 384 38.26 10.69 5.13
CA TRP A 384 38.44 12.05 5.69
C TRP A 384 37.46 13.07 5.11
N VAL A 385 37.22 13.03 3.80
CA VAL A 385 36.23 13.89 3.13
C VAL A 385 34.84 13.68 3.74
N GLU A 386 34.48 12.44 4.01
CA GLU A 386 33.19 12.08 4.59
C GLU A 386 33.04 12.44 6.06
N PHE A 387 34.11 12.26 6.83
CA PHE A 387 34.17 12.74 8.20
C PHE A 387 33.95 14.26 8.22
N GLY A 388 34.59 14.99 7.30
CA GLY A 388 34.38 16.42 7.09
C GLY A 388 32.91 16.78 6.82
N PHE A 389 32.27 16.11 5.86
CA PHE A 389 30.84 16.32 5.59
C PHE A 389 29.96 16.00 6.80
N SER A 390 30.26 14.92 7.53
CA SER A 390 29.51 14.52 8.73
C SER A 390 29.58 15.56 9.83
N ILE A 391 30.73 16.24 10.00
CA ILE A 391 30.87 17.38 10.90
C ILE A 391 29.99 18.56 10.44
N VAL A 392 29.96 18.85 9.14
CA VAL A 392 29.12 19.94 8.60
C VAL A 392 27.63 19.70 8.89
N TYR A 393 27.14 18.47 8.67
CA TYR A 393 25.75 18.12 9.01
C TYR A 393 25.47 18.11 10.52
N ALA A 394 26.42 17.64 11.33
CA ALA A 394 26.29 17.72 12.78
C ALA A 394 26.22 19.18 13.28
N GLY A 395 27.01 20.07 12.65
CA GLY A 395 26.96 21.51 12.89
C GLY A 395 25.63 22.12 12.49
N GLU A 396 25.09 21.72 11.33
CA GLU A 396 23.78 22.14 10.85
C GLU A 396 22.65 21.72 11.82
N LEU A 397 22.65 20.46 12.25
CA LEU A 397 21.72 19.94 13.25
C LEU A 397 21.83 20.74 14.56
N GLY A 398 23.05 21.05 15.00
CA GLY A 398 23.31 21.89 16.16
C GLY A 398 22.70 23.29 16.04
N VAL A 399 22.84 23.95 14.89
CA VAL A 399 22.25 25.26 14.61
C VAL A 399 20.72 25.20 14.62
N LYS A 400 20.12 24.16 14.02
CA LYS A 400 18.66 23.96 14.04
C LYS A 400 18.15 23.76 15.46
N LEU A 401 18.79 22.90 16.27
CA LEU A 401 18.39 22.65 17.67
C LEU A 401 18.62 23.86 18.58
N ALA A 402 19.58 24.74 18.25
CA ALA A 402 19.82 25.99 18.98
C ALA A 402 18.80 27.08 18.67
N THR A 403 18.26 27.13 17.44
CA THR A 403 17.36 28.20 16.97
C THR A 403 15.88 27.81 17.03
N ILE A 404 15.56 26.53 16.80
CA ILE A 404 14.19 26.00 16.77
C ILE A 404 13.91 25.28 18.10
N PRO A 405 12.76 25.52 18.74
CA PRO A 405 12.37 24.78 19.94
C PRO A 405 12.23 23.29 19.62
N PHE A 406 12.79 22.43 20.49
CA PHE A 406 12.82 20.98 20.28
C PHE A 406 11.43 20.38 20.01
N THR A 407 10.38 20.90 20.66
CA THR A 407 9.00 20.47 20.44
C THR A 407 8.55 20.71 18.99
N LYS A 408 8.83 21.89 18.44
CA LYS A 408 8.51 22.25 17.05
C LYS A 408 9.37 21.46 16.07
N TYR A 409 10.66 21.25 16.40
CA TYR A 409 11.55 20.42 15.62
C TYR A 409 11.06 18.96 15.52
N TRP A 410 10.68 18.36 16.66
CA TRP A 410 10.27 16.96 16.76
C TRP A 410 8.91 16.67 16.10
N MET A 411 8.02 17.65 16.03
CA MET A 411 6.74 17.49 15.34
C MET A 411 6.93 17.16 13.85
N ASN A 412 7.90 17.81 13.21
CA ASN A 412 8.19 17.57 11.79
C ASN A 412 8.88 16.21 11.58
N THR A 413 8.23 15.31 10.83
CA THR A 413 8.78 13.98 10.48
C THR A 413 10.07 14.08 9.66
N ALA A 414 10.20 15.11 8.80
CA ALA A 414 11.41 15.31 8.00
C ALA A 414 12.63 15.58 8.90
N ASN A 415 12.45 16.45 9.90
CA ASN A 415 13.46 16.80 10.89
C ASN A 415 13.83 15.60 11.78
N ARG A 416 12.84 14.79 12.20
CA ARG A 416 13.13 13.55 12.95
C ARG A 416 14.04 12.61 12.18
N PHE A 417 13.75 12.37 10.89
CA PHE A 417 14.59 11.53 10.05
C PHE A 417 16.00 12.11 9.89
N ASP A 418 16.11 13.43 9.63
CA ASP A 418 17.38 14.14 9.50
C ASP A 418 18.24 14.01 10.76
N LEU A 419 17.63 14.16 11.94
CA LEU A 419 18.29 13.92 13.22
C LEU A 419 18.85 12.49 13.33
N PHE A 420 18.03 11.48 13.03
CA PHE A 420 18.47 10.08 13.13
C PHE A 420 19.57 9.75 12.13
N VAL A 421 19.43 10.16 10.87
CA VAL A 421 20.45 9.92 9.82
C VAL A 421 21.75 10.63 10.18
N THR A 422 21.69 11.90 10.58
CA THR A 422 22.87 12.67 10.97
C THR A 422 23.57 12.05 12.18
N VAL A 423 22.84 11.62 13.21
CA VAL A 423 23.43 10.98 14.40
C VAL A 423 24.04 9.62 14.08
N ILE A 424 23.35 8.77 13.30
CA ILE A 424 23.86 7.45 12.91
C ILE A 424 25.12 7.60 12.06
N LEU A 425 25.10 8.47 11.04
CA LEU A 425 26.25 8.68 10.17
C LEU A 425 27.42 9.35 10.90
N LEU A 426 27.16 10.27 11.83
CA LEU A 426 28.21 10.83 12.67
C LEU A 426 28.85 9.76 13.55
N ALA A 427 28.05 8.89 14.18
CA ALA A 427 28.57 7.79 15.00
C ALA A 427 29.44 6.83 14.17
N VAL A 428 28.99 6.47 12.97
CA VAL A 428 29.74 5.66 12.01
C VAL A 428 31.07 6.32 11.63
N SER A 429 31.06 7.61 11.28
CA SER A 429 32.26 8.36 10.89
C SER A 429 33.25 8.51 12.05
N VAL A 430 32.76 8.64 13.29
CA VAL A 430 33.61 8.68 14.50
C VAL A 430 34.23 7.31 14.77
N VAL A 431 33.47 6.22 14.64
CA VAL A 431 33.99 4.86 14.80
C VAL A 431 35.09 4.57 13.77
N TRP A 432 34.88 4.97 12.52
CA TRP A 432 35.91 4.86 11.47
C TRP A 432 37.18 5.68 11.81
N ALA A 433 37.02 6.92 12.29
CA ALA A 433 38.14 7.78 12.64
C ALA A 433 38.90 7.35 13.92
N THR A 434 38.34 6.46 14.74
CA THR A 434 38.99 5.99 15.96
C THR A 434 39.96 4.83 15.70
N PRO A 435 41.28 5.00 15.95
CA PRO A 435 42.30 4.01 15.59
C PRO A 435 42.27 2.72 16.43
N HIS A 436 41.46 2.66 17.49
CA HIS A 436 41.39 1.51 18.40
C HIS A 436 40.22 0.56 18.12
N ILE A 437 39.37 0.85 17.14
CA ILE A 437 38.21 0.01 16.78
C ILE A 437 38.44 -0.60 15.40
N TYR A 438 38.65 -1.92 15.36
CA TYR A 438 38.70 -2.65 14.10
C TYR A 438 37.29 -2.85 13.55
N VAL A 439 37.01 -2.27 12.38
CA VAL A 439 35.75 -2.44 11.66
C VAL A 439 35.99 -3.39 10.48
N PRO A 440 35.24 -4.50 10.35
CA PRO A 440 35.39 -5.39 9.21
C PRO A 440 35.03 -4.67 7.90
N GLN A 441 35.72 -4.99 6.80
CA GLN A 441 35.50 -4.36 5.49
C GLN A 441 34.05 -4.46 5.00
N GLU A 442 33.34 -5.54 5.33
CA GLU A 442 31.92 -5.68 5.00
C GLU A 442 31.05 -4.64 5.72
N ALA A 443 31.35 -4.31 6.97
CA ALA A 443 30.65 -3.26 7.72
C ALA A 443 30.93 -1.87 7.14
N LEU A 444 32.16 -1.62 6.65
CA LEU A 444 32.48 -0.38 5.94
C LEU A 444 31.63 -0.21 4.68
N ARG A 445 31.40 -1.29 3.91
CA ARG A 445 30.50 -1.27 2.74
C ARG A 445 29.06 -0.94 3.12
N TYR A 446 28.54 -1.51 4.21
CA TYR A 446 27.21 -1.15 4.71
C TYR A 446 27.14 0.31 5.17
N PHE A 447 28.20 0.82 5.78
CA PHE A 447 28.30 2.24 6.13
C PHE A 447 28.26 3.14 4.89
N THR A 448 28.94 2.77 3.81
CA THR A 448 28.85 3.46 2.51
C THR A 448 27.41 3.51 1.98
N ILE A 449 26.66 2.41 2.07
CA ILE A 449 25.25 2.37 1.65
C ILE A 449 24.39 3.30 2.52
N LEU A 450 24.62 3.35 3.83
CA LEU A 450 23.90 4.27 4.72
C LEU A 450 24.12 5.75 4.35
N ARG A 451 25.25 6.11 3.73
CA ARG A 451 25.51 7.49 3.26
C ARG A 451 24.50 7.93 2.20
N LEU A 452 23.99 7.00 1.37
CA LEU A 452 22.97 7.27 0.36
C LEU A 452 21.63 7.72 0.98
N LEU A 453 21.40 7.49 2.28
CA LEU A 453 20.23 8.03 2.97
C LEU A 453 20.19 9.56 2.94
N ARG A 454 21.34 10.24 2.83
CA ARG A 454 21.41 11.70 2.65
C ARG A 454 20.76 12.15 1.34
N LEU A 455 20.80 11.34 0.28
CA LEU A 455 20.10 11.65 -0.97
C LEU A 455 18.58 11.71 -0.80
N LEU A 456 18.02 11.00 0.19
CA LEU A 456 16.60 11.08 0.51
C LEU A 456 16.20 12.45 1.09
N GLU A 457 17.16 13.27 1.55
CA GLU A 457 16.90 14.64 1.99
C GLU A 457 16.59 15.56 0.80
N LEU A 458 17.25 15.38 -0.34
CA LEU A 458 16.96 16.10 -1.60
C LEU A 458 15.51 15.88 -2.06
N VAL A 459 15.02 14.65 -1.92
CA VAL A 459 13.62 14.28 -2.24
C VAL A 459 12.65 15.09 -1.38
N LYS A 460 13.00 15.43 -0.14
CA LYS A 460 12.12 16.22 0.75
C LYS A 460 12.15 17.72 0.48
N GLN A 461 13.28 18.24 0.00
CA GLN A 461 13.42 19.68 -0.24
C GLN A 461 12.57 20.15 -1.43
N THR A 462 12.29 19.26 -2.38
CA THR A 462 11.41 19.58 -3.51
C THR A 462 9.95 19.35 -3.13
N LYS A 463 9.12 20.40 -3.16
CA LYS A 463 7.68 20.33 -2.82
C LYS A 463 6.95 19.18 -3.52
N ARG A 464 7.21 18.96 -4.81
CA ARG A 464 6.61 17.87 -5.60
C ARG A 464 6.98 16.48 -5.09
N PHE A 465 8.25 16.24 -4.80
CA PHE A 465 8.74 14.93 -4.33
C PHE A 465 8.36 14.66 -2.88
N SER A 466 8.37 15.69 -2.02
CA SER A 466 7.85 15.60 -0.65
C SER A 466 6.37 15.20 -0.62
N PHE A 467 5.56 15.79 -1.50
CA PHE A 467 4.18 15.42 -1.70
C PHE A 467 4.04 13.95 -2.15
N ILE A 468 4.76 13.52 -3.20
CA ILE A 468 4.73 12.13 -3.70
C ILE A 468 5.13 11.15 -2.60
N SER A 469 6.21 11.42 -1.85
CA SER A 469 6.67 10.53 -0.77
C SER A 469 5.66 10.42 0.37
N THR A 470 4.99 11.53 0.72
CA THR A 470 3.92 11.55 1.72
C THR A 470 2.70 10.77 1.23
N CYS A 471 2.34 10.93 -0.04
CA CYS A 471 1.26 10.19 -0.67
C CYS A 471 1.55 8.69 -0.66
N LEU A 472 2.73 8.26 -1.13
CA LEU A 472 3.17 6.86 -1.10
C LEU A 472 3.19 6.27 0.31
N ALA A 473 3.68 7.03 1.31
CA ALA A 473 3.68 6.57 2.69
C ALA A 473 2.27 6.38 3.26
N ASN A 474 1.33 7.27 2.91
CA ASN A 474 -0.07 7.13 3.29
C ASN A 474 -0.72 5.94 2.59
N ILE A 475 -0.44 5.73 1.30
CA ILE A 475 -0.92 4.58 0.53
C ILE A 475 -0.37 3.28 1.12
N ALA A 476 0.92 3.20 1.43
CA ALA A 476 1.55 2.01 2.03
C ALA A 476 0.93 1.65 3.39
N LYS A 477 0.64 2.66 4.24
CA LYS A 477 -0.06 2.43 5.50
C LYS A 477 -1.50 1.99 5.28
N GLY A 478 -2.21 2.67 4.37
CA GLY A 478 -3.61 2.35 4.06
C GLY A 478 -3.79 0.99 3.41
N SER A 479 -2.82 0.53 2.61
CA SER A 479 -2.87 -0.76 1.90
C SER A 479 -2.44 -1.95 2.75
N THR A 480 -1.97 -1.71 3.98
CA THR A 480 -1.49 -2.77 4.88
C THR A 480 -2.49 -3.92 5.07
N PRO A 481 -3.81 -3.68 5.30
CA PRO A 481 -4.78 -4.77 5.41
C PRO A 481 -4.92 -5.61 4.13
N VAL A 482 -4.86 -4.97 2.95
CA VAL A 482 -4.96 -5.63 1.64
C VAL A 482 -3.70 -6.46 1.38
N MET A 483 -2.52 -5.87 1.63
CA MET A 483 -1.23 -6.57 1.51
C MET A 483 -1.16 -7.79 2.44
N LEU A 484 -1.66 -7.65 3.67
CA LEU A 484 -1.70 -8.75 4.63
C LEU A 484 -2.70 -9.84 4.23
N SER A 485 -3.75 -9.50 3.51
CA SER A 485 -4.68 -10.45 2.88
C SER A 485 -4.00 -11.25 1.75
N VAL A 486 -3.24 -10.57 0.88
CA VAL A 486 -2.42 -11.23 -0.16
C VAL A 486 -1.37 -12.13 0.47
N PHE A 487 -0.69 -11.67 1.52
CA PHE A 487 0.27 -12.46 2.28
C PHE A 487 -0.38 -13.70 2.90
N ALA A 488 -1.56 -13.57 3.53
CA ALA A 488 -2.27 -14.70 4.12
C ALA A 488 -2.66 -15.75 3.07
N ALA A 489 -3.17 -15.33 1.91
CA ALA A 489 -3.47 -16.24 0.81
C ALA A 489 -2.20 -16.93 0.28
N THR A 490 -1.12 -16.17 0.08
CA THR A 490 0.17 -16.70 -0.37
C THR A 490 0.76 -17.69 0.65
N ALA A 491 0.63 -17.41 1.94
CA ALA A 491 1.10 -18.29 3.01
C ALA A 491 0.35 -19.64 3.00
N ILE A 492 -0.95 -19.67 2.71
CA ILE A 492 -1.71 -20.93 2.55
C ILE A 492 -1.13 -21.75 1.40
N PHE A 493 -0.85 -21.13 0.25
CA PHE A 493 -0.21 -21.80 -0.89
C PHE A 493 1.23 -22.21 -0.61
N ALA A 494 1.99 -21.42 0.15
CA ALA A 494 3.36 -21.75 0.54
C ALA A 494 3.38 -23.00 1.44
N ILE A 495 2.46 -23.09 2.41
CA ILE A 495 2.29 -24.28 3.25
C ILE A 495 1.85 -25.48 2.40
N LEU A 496 0.89 -25.30 1.48
CA LEU A 496 0.44 -26.35 0.58
C LEU A 496 1.57 -26.85 -0.32
N GLY A 497 2.32 -25.97 -0.95
CA GLY A 497 3.48 -26.32 -1.77
C GLY A 497 4.55 -27.03 -0.97
N SER A 498 4.79 -26.63 0.29
CA SER A 498 5.75 -27.33 1.16
C SER A 498 5.30 -28.74 1.53
N HIS A 499 3.99 -28.99 1.66
CA HIS A 499 3.47 -30.34 1.89
C HIS A 499 3.52 -31.22 0.64
N ILE A 500 3.33 -30.65 -0.56
CA ILE A 500 3.30 -31.41 -1.83
C ILE A 500 4.72 -31.65 -2.37
N TYR A 501 5.58 -30.63 -2.33
CA TYR A 501 6.88 -30.60 -3.01
C TYR A 501 8.09 -30.49 -2.06
N GLY A 502 7.87 -30.46 -0.74
CA GLY A 502 8.94 -30.30 0.23
C GLY A 502 9.95 -31.44 0.21
N GLY A 503 11.23 -31.11 0.08
CA GLY A 503 12.35 -32.07 0.06
C GLY A 503 12.57 -32.76 -1.28
N LEU A 504 11.80 -32.44 -2.32
CA LEU A 504 11.90 -33.09 -3.64
C LEU A 504 12.93 -32.43 -4.56
N VAL A 505 13.17 -31.13 -4.39
CA VAL A 505 14.12 -30.36 -5.20
C VAL A 505 15.41 -30.18 -4.40
N TYR A 506 16.48 -30.86 -4.80
CA TYR A 506 17.81 -30.75 -4.21
C TYR A 506 18.89 -30.82 -5.28
N GLY A 507 20.04 -30.16 -5.04
CA GLY A 507 21.07 -29.89 -6.04
C GLY A 507 21.72 -31.11 -6.72
N THR A 508 21.49 -32.33 -6.24
CA THR A 508 22.02 -33.56 -6.83
C THR A 508 20.92 -34.50 -7.31
N ASN A 509 19.68 -34.04 -7.44
CA ASN A 509 18.59 -34.89 -7.92
C ASN A 509 18.82 -35.25 -9.40
N PRO A 510 19.05 -36.55 -9.74
CA PRO A 510 19.39 -36.95 -11.10
C PRO A 510 18.27 -36.65 -12.10
N ASP A 511 17.00 -36.68 -11.67
CA ASP A 511 15.84 -36.48 -12.54
C ASP A 511 15.72 -35.03 -13.02
N LEU A 512 16.29 -34.08 -12.27
CA LEU A 512 16.24 -32.65 -12.58
C LEU A 512 17.43 -32.14 -13.40
N GLN A 513 18.54 -32.88 -13.48
CA GLN A 513 19.78 -32.40 -14.10
C GLN A 513 19.62 -32.02 -15.59
N GLU A 514 18.70 -32.67 -16.29
CA GLU A 514 18.44 -32.43 -17.71
C GLU A 514 17.37 -31.34 -17.96
N SER A 515 16.58 -30.97 -16.94
CA SER A 515 15.51 -29.97 -17.04
C SER A 515 16.02 -28.55 -17.28
N GLU A 516 15.23 -27.71 -17.95
CA GLU A 516 15.54 -26.29 -18.13
C GLU A 516 15.51 -25.51 -16.81
N TYR A 517 14.66 -25.94 -15.88
CA TYR A 517 14.59 -25.45 -14.50
C TYR A 517 15.96 -25.52 -13.79
N PHE A 518 16.64 -26.66 -13.85
CA PHE A 518 17.96 -26.82 -13.21
C PHE A 518 19.08 -26.11 -13.97
N LYS A 519 19.06 -26.18 -15.31
CA LYS A 519 20.03 -25.46 -16.17
C LYS A 519 20.01 -23.95 -15.96
N SER A 520 18.84 -23.41 -15.62
CA SER A 520 18.64 -21.99 -15.33
C SER A 520 18.94 -21.59 -13.89
N ASN A 521 19.45 -22.50 -13.04
CA ASN A 521 19.67 -22.30 -11.60
C ASN A 521 18.41 -21.84 -10.85
N LEU A 522 17.23 -22.32 -11.27
CA LEU A 522 15.95 -22.00 -10.63
C LEU A 522 15.65 -22.94 -9.45
N ASP A 523 16.53 -23.90 -9.15
CA ASP A 523 16.44 -24.82 -8.02
C ASP A 523 16.44 -24.12 -6.65
N VAL A 524 16.92 -22.88 -6.61
CA VAL A 524 16.78 -21.97 -5.45
C VAL A 524 15.29 -21.61 -5.21
N LEU A 525 14.46 -21.56 -6.24
CA LEU A 525 13.02 -21.34 -6.14
C LEU A 525 12.29 -22.67 -5.93
N ASN A 526 12.42 -23.24 -4.74
CA ASN A 526 11.80 -24.51 -4.34
C ASN A 526 10.78 -24.35 -3.19
N PHE A 527 10.22 -25.47 -2.72
CA PHE A 527 9.28 -25.53 -1.60
C PHE A 527 9.79 -26.34 -0.39
N ASN A 528 11.12 -26.44 -0.22
CA ASN A 528 11.70 -27.24 0.88
C ASN A 528 11.43 -26.61 2.25
N ASP A 529 11.44 -25.28 2.32
CA ASP A 529 11.21 -24.51 3.53
C ASP A 529 10.17 -23.41 3.29
N PHE A 530 9.46 -22.99 4.33
CA PHE A 530 8.42 -21.96 4.22
C PHE A 530 8.92 -20.64 3.61
N SER A 531 10.15 -20.22 3.93
CA SER A 531 10.74 -19.00 3.37
C SER A 531 11.01 -19.13 1.87
N MET A 532 11.49 -20.30 1.43
CA MET A 532 11.76 -20.58 0.02
C MET A 532 10.44 -20.68 -0.75
N SER A 533 9.46 -21.40 -0.21
CA SER A 533 8.09 -21.46 -0.74
C SER A 533 7.47 -20.07 -0.92
N LEU A 534 7.65 -19.18 0.05
CA LEU A 534 7.18 -17.80 -0.03
C LEU A 534 7.92 -17.01 -1.12
N MET A 535 9.24 -17.16 -1.23
CA MET A 535 10.04 -16.48 -2.26
C MET A 535 9.67 -16.95 -3.67
N THR A 536 9.47 -18.25 -3.86
CA THR A 536 9.03 -18.87 -5.11
C THR A 536 7.67 -18.29 -5.55
N LEU A 537 6.70 -18.23 -4.64
CA LEU A 537 5.38 -17.66 -4.94
C LEU A 537 5.43 -16.12 -5.10
N LEU A 538 6.33 -15.43 -4.39
CA LEU A 538 6.55 -14.00 -4.56
C LEU A 538 7.13 -13.69 -5.95
N ALA A 539 8.05 -14.52 -6.46
CA ALA A 539 8.56 -14.40 -7.82
C ALA A 539 7.44 -14.50 -8.86
N VAL A 540 6.50 -15.44 -8.66
CA VAL A 540 5.29 -15.55 -9.50
C VAL A 540 4.42 -14.30 -9.41
N ILE A 541 4.26 -13.70 -8.22
CA ILE A 541 3.49 -12.46 -8.05
C ILE A 541 4.15 -11.26 -8.76
N VAL A 542 5.48 -11.14 -8.67
CA VAL A 542 6.19 -9.94 -9.14
C VAL A 542 6.36 -9.91 -10.65
N SER A 543 6.68 -11.06 -11.27
CA SER A 543 7.05 -11.11 -12.69
C SER A 543 6.18 -12.03 -13.54
N GLY A 544 5.09 -12.57 -13.00
CA GLY A 544 4.38 -13.71 -13.60
C GLY A 544 5.12 -15.05 -13.43
N GLY A 545 6.37 -14.99 -12.94
CA GLY A 545 7.28 -16.11 -12.68
C GLY A 545 7.78 -16.79 -13.96
N PRO A 546 8.86 -17.58 -13.88
CA PRO A 546 9.17 -18.60 -14.89
C PRO A 546 8.23 -19.79 -14.67
N ILE A 547 6.92 -19.57 -14.83
CA ILE A 547 5.87 -20.50 -14.40
C ILE A 547 5.99 -21.84 -15.14
N THR A 548 6.45 -21.82 -16.39
CA THR A 548 6.72 -23.01 -17.20
C THR A 548 7.80 -23.89 -16.56
N ASN A 549 8.97 -23.31 -16.29
CA ASN A 549 10.09 -23.99 -15.63
C ASN A 549 9.71 -24.50 -14.23
N LEU A 550 8.91 -23.73 -13.48
CA LEU A 550 8.42 -24.14 -12.17
C LEU A 550 7.45 -25.32 -12.27
N ILE A 551 6.53 -25.31 -13.25
CA ILE A 551 5.60 -26.42 -13.49
C ILE A 551 6.37 -27.67 -13.97
N GLU A 552 7.33 -27.53 -14.88
CA GLU A 552 8.17 -28.62 -15.37
C GLU A 552 8.98 -29.24 -14.23
N GLY A 553 9.78 -28.43 -13.52
CA GLY A 553 10.65 -28.91 -12.45
C GLY A 553 9.88 -29.61 -11.33
N HIS A 554 8.75 -29.03 -10.89
CA HIS A 554 7.90 -29.64 -9.85
C HIS A 554 7.03 -30.77 -10.39
N GLY A 555 6.77 -30.81 -11.69
CA GLY A 555 6.06 -31.89 -12.37
C GLY A 555 6.90 -33.15 -12.53
N ILE A 556 8.20 -33.01 -12.77
CA ILE A 556 9.14 -34.14 -12.88
C ILE A 556 9.25 -34.89 -11.54
N VAL A 557 9.39 -34.14 -10.44
CA VAL A 557 9.61 -34.73 -9.10
C VAL A 557 8.33 -34.97 -8.31
N GLY A 558 7.25 -34.26 -8.67
CA GLY A 558 6.02 -34.20 -7.90
C GLY A 558 5.11 -35.40 -8.10
N TRP A 559 4.38 -35.76 -7.04
CA TRP A 559 3.34 -36.77 -7.13
C TRP A 559 2.18 -36.28 -8.00
N GLY A 560 1.93 -36.97 -9.11
CA GLY A 560 0.88 -36.62 -10.08
C GLY A 560 1.36 -35.88 -11.33
N GLY A 561 2.67 -35.69 -11.47
CA GLY A 561 3.27 -35.17 -12.69
C GLY A 561 2.99 -33.69 -12.94
N GLU A 562 3.26 -33.26 -14.18
CA GLU A 562 3.10 -31.88 -14.65
C GLU A 562 1.66 -31.33 -14.47
N GLN A 563 0.63 -32.17 -14.57
CA GLN A 563 -0.77 -31.73 -14.46
C GLN A 563 -1.13 -31.21 -13.06
N VAL A 564 -0.59 -31.83 -12.01
CA VAL A 564 -0.82 -31.40 -10.62
C VAL A 564 -0.02 -30.12 -10.34
N ALA A 565 1.20 -30.04 -10.85
CA ALA A 565 2.01 -28.83 -10.78
C ALA A 565 1.34 -27.65 -11.49
N ALA A 566 0.89 -27.85 -12.74
CA ALA A 566 0.13 -26.86 -13.50
C ALA A 566 -1.12 -26.39 -12.74
N THR A 567 -1.90 -27.32 -12.20
CA THR A 567 -3.11 -26.98 -11.43
C THR A 567 -2.78 -26.12 -10.21
N PHE A 568 -1.71 -26.46 -9.48
CA PHE A 568 -1.26 -25.69 -8.31
C PHE A 568 -0.88 -24.25 -8.68
N PHE A 569 0.00 -24.08 -9.68
CA PHE A 569 0.50 -22.77 -10.08
C PHE A 569 -0.56 -21.90 -10.78
N PHE A 570 -1.39 -22.47 -11.66
CA PHE A 570 -2.48 -21.71 -12.28
C PHE A 570 -3.54 -21.30 -11.26
N THR A 571 -3.91 -22.18 -10.32
CA THR A 571 -4.87 -21.81 -9.26
C THR A 571 -4.31 -20.67 -8.41
N PHE A 572 -3.02 -20.71 -8.06
CA PHE A 572 -2.35 -19.61 -7.38
C PHE A 572 -2.39 -18.31 -8.21
N TYR A 573 -2.05 -18.37 -9.49
CA TYR A 573 -2.06 -17.23 -10.40
C TYR A 573 -3.45 -16.58 -10.51
N TYR A 574 -4.49 -17.35 -10.84
CA TYR A 574 -5.84 -16.81 -11.01
C TYR A 574 -6.43 -16.29 -9.69
N LEU A 575 -6.23 -17.00 -8.57
CA LEU A 575 -6.84 -16.62 -7.29
C LEU A 575 -6.07 -15.50 -6.58
N VAL A 576 -4.74 -15.60 -6.49
CA VAL A 576 -3.93 -14.66 -5.70
C VAL A 576 -3.51 -13.47 -6.54
N LEU A 577 -3.02 -13.69 -7.76
CA LEU A 577 -2.55 -12.60 -8.61
C LEU A 577 -3.73 -11.85 -9.26
N LEU A 578 -4.56 -12.55 -10.04
CA LEU A 578 -5.59 -11.87 -10.82
C LEU A 578 -6.75 -11.31 -9.99
N VAL A 579 -7.03 -11.89 -8.81
CA VAL A 579 -8.07 -11.36 -7.91
C VAL A 579 -7.43 -10.51 -6.80
N LEU A 580 -6.72 -11.12 -5.85
CA LEU A 580 -6.32 -10.42 -4.62
C LEU A 580 -5.28 -9.32 -4.88
N PHE A 581 -4.28 -9.58 -5.72
CA PHE A 581 -3.26 -8.58 -6.04
C PHE A 581 -3.82 -7.44 -6.91
N ASN A 582 -4.75 -7.72 -7.83
CA ASN A 582 -5.43 -6.66 -8.58
C ASN A 582 -6.32 -5.77 -7.69
N VAL A 583 -6.88 -6.29 -6.58
CA VAL A 583 -7.53 -5.43 -5.56
C VAL A 583 -6.51 -4.50 -4.89
N PHE A 584 -5.28 -4.98 -4.65
CA PHE A 584 -4.19 -4.12 -4.15
C PHE A 584 -3.80 -3.04 -5.17
N ILE A 585 -3.71 -3.38 -6.47
CA ILE A 585 -3.48 -2.40 -7.53
C ILE A 585 -4.60 -1.36 -7.58
N ALA A 586 -5.87 -1.80 -7.49
CA ALA A 586 -7.02 -0.90 -7.43
C ALA A 586 -6.94 0.06 -6.24
N PHE A 587 -6.54 -0.44 -5.05
CA PHE A 587 -6.29 0.39 -3.87
C PHE A 587 -5.20 1.45 -4.13
N ILE A 588 -4.08 1.07 -4.74
CA ILE A 588 -2.98 2.02 -5.05
C ILE A 588 -3.47 3.09 -6.02
N ILE A 589 -4.11 2.69 -7.12
CA ILE A 589 -4.61 3.62 -8.14
C ILE A 589 -5.53 4.65 -7.49
N GLU A 590 -6.48 4.18 -6.68
CA GLU A 590 -7.40 5.07 -5.98
C GLU A 590 -6.66 5.98 -5.00
N GLY A 591 -5.73 5.44 -4.20
CA GLY A 591 -4.91 6.22 -3.29
C GLY A 591 -4.06 7.31 -3.97
N ILE A 592 -3.54 7.04 -5.17
CA ILE A 592 -2.79 8.01 -5.97
C ILE A 592 -3.73 9.10 -6.53
N ILE A 593 -4.87 8.71 -7.11
CA ILE A 593 -5.87 9.65 -7.65
C ILE A 593 -6.31 10.62 -6.55
N ILE A 594 -6.62 10.08 -5.38
CA ILE A 594 -6.97 10.81 -4.17
C ILE A 594 -5.87 11.76 -3.73
N GLY A 595 -4.61 11.30 -3.73
CA GLY A 595 -3.47 12.16 -3.41
C GLY A 595 -3.45 13.38 -4.33
N PHE A 596 -3.45 13.15 -5.63
CA PHE A 596 -3.37 14.22 -6.62
C PHE A 596 -4.59 15.16 -6.61
N SER A 597 -5.79 14.66 -6.32
CA SER A 597 -6.97 15.53 -6.18
C SER A 597 -6.85 16.46 -4.97
N SER A 598 -6.33 15.95 -3.84
CA SER A 598 -6.09 16.73 -2.63
C SER A 598 -5.07 17.86 -2.88
N GLN A 599 -3.97 17.56 -3.57
CA GLN A 599 -2.96 18.58 -3.92
C GLN A 599 -3.56 19.69 -4.80
N LYS A 600 -4.38 19.33 -5.79
CA LYS A 600 -5.04 20.32 -6.66
C LYS A 600 -6.00 21.24 -5.90
N LEU A 601 -6.63 20.74 -4.84
CA LEU A 601 -7.50 21.56 -3.97
C LEU A 601 -6.66 22.52 -3.13
N GLU A 602 -5.58 22.05 -2.50
CA GLU A 602 -4.66 22.91 -1.73
C GLU A 602 -4.04 24.01 -2.61
N GLU A 603 -3.69 23.69 -3.87
CA GLU A 603 -3.17 24.68 -4.83
C GLU A 603 -4.25 25.71 -5.25
N LYS A 604 -5.52 25.31 -5.33
CA LYS A 604 -6.63 26.22 -5.64
C LYS A 604 -6.94 27.14 -4.47
N GLU A 605 -7.07 26.59 -3.26
CA GLU A 605 -7.26 27.37 -2.03
C GLU A 605 -6.11 28.35 -1.84
N GLY A 606 -4.85 27.90 -2.02
CA GLY A 606 -3.69 28.77 -1.94
C GLY A 606 -3.69 29.89 -2.99
N ARG A 607 -4.21 29.63 -4.21
CA ARG A 607 -4.33 30.63 -5.27
C ARG A 607 -5.48 31.61 -5.03
N GLU A 608 -6.59 31.16 -4.46
CA GLU A 608 -7.71 32.02 -4.04
C GLU A 608 -7.30 32.92 -2.87
N VAL A 609 -6.51 32.42 -1.92
CA VAL A 609 -5.93 33.23 -0.84
C VAL A 609 -4.93 34.25 -1.39
N LEU A 610 -4.07 33.88 -2.34
CA LEU A 610 -3.13 34.80 -2.99
C LEU A 610 -3.84 35.84 -3.90
N GLY A 611 -4.97 35.48 -4.51
CA GLY A 611 -5.80 36.39 -5.33
C GLY A 611 -6.70 37.31 -4.49
N GLY A 612 -7.18 36.85 -3.33
CA GLY A 612 -7.96 37.64 -2.36
C GLY A 612 -7.14 38.64 -1.54
N ILE A 613 -5.82 38.74 -1.77
CA ILE A 613 -4.98 39.81 -1.20
C ILE A 613 -5.11 41.11 -2.02
N GLU A 614 -5.69 41.08 -3.23
CA GLU A 614 -5.98 42.30 -4.02
C GLU A 614 -7.43 42.83 -3.86
N GLU A 615 -8.37 42.05 -3.33
CA GLU A 615 -9.70 42.53 -2.97
C GLU A 615 -10.07 42.01 -1.58
N GLY A 616 -10.24 42.95 -0.65
CA GLY A 616 -10.54 42.66 0.75
C GLY A 616 -11.72 41.71 0.94
N THR A 617 -11.69 41.05 2.10
CA THR A 617 -12.64 40.05 2.63
C THR A 617 -12.54 38.64 2.06
N ALA A 618 -11.58 37.87 2.57
CA ALA A 618 -11.74 36.44 2.80
C ALA A 618 -11.29 36.11 4.23
N ALA A 619 -12.21 35.58 5.03
CA ALA A 619 -11.99 35.15 6.39
C ALA A 619 -11.04 33.94 6.42
N SER A 620 -9.74 34.22 6.54
CA SER A 620 -8.88 33.32 7.29
C SER A 620 -9.38 33.32 8.73
N VAL A 621 -9.67 32.14 9.28
CA VAL A 621 -9.73 32.00 10.73
C VAL A 621 -8.34 32.40 11.24
N ASP A 622 -8.23 33.65 11.68
CA ASP A 622 -7.04 34.20 12.31
C ASP A 622 -6.75 33.37 13.56
N ALA A 623 -5.79 32.45 13.42
CA ALA A 623 -5.07 31.87 14.55
C ALA A 623 -4.38 32.96 15.41
N GLY A 624 -4.37 34.23 14.95
CA GLY A 624 -3.93 35.42 15.69
C GLY A 624 -4.96 36.02 16.64
N SER A 625 -6.20 35.50 16.73
CA SER A 625 -7.26 36.05 17.59
C SER A 625 -7.49 35.27 18.89
N ILE A 626 -6.51 34.49 19.32
CA ILE A 626 -6.56 33.68 20.55
C ILE A 626 -5.65 34.34 21.59
N PRO A 627 -6.08 34.54 22.86
CA PRO A 627 -5.18 34.96 23.92
C PRO A 627 -4.22 33.81 24.24
N VAL A 628 -3.09 33.78 23.53
CA VAL A 628 -1.98 32.86 23.81
C VAL A 628 -1.08 33.50 24.87
N GLU A 629 -0.66 32.76 25.90
CA GLU A 629 0.35 33.23 26.85
C GLU A 629 1.59 33.74 26.08
N VAL A 630 2.13 34.88 26.52
CA VAL A 630 3.30 35.50 25.88
C VAL A 630 4.45 34.49 25.82
N GLY A 631 4.83 34.08 24.62
CA GLY A 631 5.91 33.10 24.41
C GLY A 631 5.47 31.71 23.96
N PHE A 632 4.19 31.49 23.70
CA PHE A 632 3.66 30.25 23.13
C PHE A 632 2.98 30.49 21.77
N GLU A 633 2.90 29.46 20.94
CA GLU A 633 2.30 29.40 19.61
C GLU A 633 1.46 28.12 19.51
N VAL A 634 0.20 28.25 19.13
CA VAL A 634 -0.69 27.10 18.93
C VAL A 634 -0.55 26.63 17.49
N ILE A 635 -0.05 25.40 17.32
CA ILE A 635 0.04 24.77 16.00
C ILE A 635 -1.09 23.75 15.89
N PRO A 636 -2.02 23.90 14.93
CA PRO A 636 -2.99 22.86 14.63
C PRO A 636 -2.25 21.68 14.00
N ASN A 637 -2.14 20.57 14.71
CA ASN A 637 -1.81 19.29 14.09
C ASN A 637 -3.11 18.78 13.45
N LYS A 638 -3.26 18.96 12.14
CA LYS A 638 -4.24 18.17 11.39
C LYS A 638 -3.90 16.70 11.64
N ALA A 639 -4.75 15.98 12.37
CA ALA A 639 -4.75 14.55 12.20
C ALA A 639 -5.02 14.34 10.71
N LYS A 640 -4.06 13.74 10.00
CA LYS A 640 -4.29 13.26 8.63
C LYS A 640 -5.28 12.10 8.72
N GLY A 641 -6.52 12.41 9.06
CA GLY A 641 -7.62 11.48 9.14
C GLY A 641 -8.05 11.11 7.73
N SER A 642 -8.40 9.84 7.55
CA SER A 642 -9.04 9.31 6.36
C SER A 642 -10.33 10.08 5.98
N ASP A 643 -10.94 10.82 6.91
CA ASP A 643 -12.20 11.53 6.70
C ASP A 643 -12.10 12.72 5.73
N LEU A 644 -11.01 13.50 5.80
CA LEU A 644 -10.78 14.63 4.88
C LEU A 644 -10.55 14.12 3.45
N LEU A 645 -9.89 12.96 3.37
CA LEU A 645 -9.64 12.21 2.15
C LEU A 645 -10.95 11.75 1.49
N TYR A 646 -11.79 11.06 2.26
CA TYR A 646 -13.08 10.58 1.79
C TYR A 646 -14.06 11.70 1.45
N LYS A 647 -14.02 12.82 2.19
CA LYS A 647 -14.78 14.02 1.85
C LYS A 647 -14.36 14.66 0.54
N SER A 648 -13.07 14.65 0.23
CA SER A 648 -12.57 15.12 -1.07
C SER A 648 -12.97 14.20 -2.22
N MET A 649 -13.01 12.88 -1.96
CA MET A 649 -13.31 11.84 -2.93
C MET A 649 -14.79 11.79 -3.30
N PHE A 650 -15.67 11.96 -2.31
CA PHE A 650 -17.12 11.90 -2.47
C PHE A 650 -17.77 13.26 -2.28
N ALA A 651 -17.06 14.36 -2.56
CA ALA A 651 -17.57 15.70 -2.29
C ALA A 651 -18.91 15.95 -2.99
N SER A 652 -19.13 15.40 -4.18
CA SER A 652 -20.40 15.44 -4.92
C SER A 652 -21.49 14.63 -4.24
N GLU A 653 -21.21 13.38 -3.89
CA GLU A 653 -22.13 12.41 -3.32
C GLU A 653 -22.48 12.76 -1.85
N LEU A 654 -21.53 13.33 -1.11
CA LEU A 654 -21.71 13.88 0.23
C LEU A 654 -22.44 15.22 0.20
N LYS A 655 -22.22 16.05 -0.82
CA LYS A 655 -23.06 17.25 -1.04
C LYS A 655 -24.51 16.86 -1.26
N GLU A 656 -24.80 15.81 -2.01
CA GLU A 656 -26.18 15.31 -2.15
C GLU A 656 -26.78 14.88 -0.80
N ILE A 657 -26.00 14.25 0.08
CA ILE A 657 -26.45 13.86 1.43
C ILE A 657 -26.66 15.07 2.35
N LEU A 658 -25.79 16.07 2.29
CA LEU A 658 -25.88 17.30 3.10
C LEU A 658 -26.91 18.30 2.55
N VAL A 659 -27.31 18.16 1.28
CA VAL A 659 -28.37 18.93 0.62
C VAL A 659 -29.76 18.29 0.84
N ILE A 660 -29.85 17.14 1.51
CA ILE A 660 -31.10 16.66 2.12
C ILE A 660 -31.43 17.60 3.31
N LYS A 661 -31.90 18.79 2.94
CA LYS A 661 -32.50 19.82 3.79
C LYS A 661 -33.82 19.37 4.36
#